data_AF-A0A736M757-F1
#
_entry.id   AF-A0A736M757-F1
#
_cell.length_a   1.000
_cell.length_b   1.000
_cell.length_c   1.000
_cell.angle_alpha   90.00
_cell.angle_beta   90.00
_cell.angle_gamma   90.00
#
_symmetry.space_group_name_H-M   'P 1'
#
loop_
_entity.id
_entity.type
_entity.pdbx_description
1 polymer ?
#
loop_
_entity_poly.entity_id
_entity_poly.type
_entity_poly.pdbx_seq_one_letter_code
_entity_poly.pdbx_strand_id
1 'polypeptide(L)'
;MGISYAYPWNAPRSAISSPYLTYEQQYRRDRMFAALLHAKKVLSLQPECVRFEVYRTAEVLEQNQGSQRANAFLISFCKKALPRLELVAKKYECAGINSNVSAAVFGSHFDTELMQYLASRMVNMVARFNRLPDMSRADIDLLAADIANFIRAELADIDDTGFSELKTLYTWYMRAGFISMQFNVTPPHWERVAKKYVGEDEIAPAIARMFNDVWWRGRLRRIAAAWREHLQIAVGNVSKKKYAYASKNCVTDWREQKRRTREFLKGLDLEDEDGNRISLIEKFDGSVANPAIRRCELMTRIRGFENICNELGYVGEFYTLTAPSKYHATTKAGYRNTKWKGASPADTQNYLTGIWARIRAKLHREEIRIFGIRVAEPHHDGTPHWHMLIFMLPEDVKRVRLIIRDYAWEEDRHELKSDKAKKARFHAEAIDPEKGSATGYVAKYISKNIDGYALDDETDDESGELLKETAPAVSAWAARWHIRQFQFIGGAPVTVYRELRKMADPETARALSVEFAEVHDAAHYGRWADYVNAQGGPFVRRDELQVRALYEPRTELNQYGEEIVCIKGVYDSTIGAGTPILTRLTQWKIVPKRAVDLAVDVKGAPAPSRSSVNNCTGSESDPPELDLSKPLSRREKRELTNRLRKQKPAIRRKFIHGTDEQNAAIAKTIDEIHLTTGITISRGEALHLMAGGKSCFNGKWLRGTAKGEIFTSAPSYQAKARIILNRVAALAELATKI
;
A
#
# COMPACT_ATOMS: atom_id res chain seq x y z
N MET A 1 5.55 82.85 -6.88
CA MET A 1 6.60 83.68 -6.26
C MET A 1 7.80 82.78 -6.00
N GLY A 2 8.87 82.89 -6.78
CA GLY A 2 10.12 82.19 -6.51
C GLY A 2 10.90 82.94 -5.44
N ILE A 3 11.34 82.25 -4.39
CA ILE A 3 12.19 82.83 -3.34
C ILE A 3 13.53 83.18 -3.98
N SER A 4 13.82 84.47 -4.12
CA SER A 4 15.11 84.98 -4.59
C SER A 4 16.09 85.00 -3.42
N TYR A 5 17.16 84.21 -3.49
CA TYR A 5 18.19 84.17 -2.47
C TYR A 5 19.28 85.21 -2.79
N ALA A 6 19.71 85.97 -1.77
CA ALA A 6 20.65 87.09 -1.93
C ALA A 6 22.01 86.73 -2.54
N TYR A 7 22.43 85.46 -2.45
CA TYR A 7 23.67 84.95 -3.03
C TYR A 7 23.50 83.49 -3.51
N PRO A 8 24.27 83.01 -4.51
CA PRO A 8 24.14 81.65 -5.05
C PRO A 8 24.31 80.53 -4.01
N TRP A 9 25.08 80.77 -2.95
CA TRP A 9 25.30 79.80 -1.87
C TRP A 9 24.18 79.77 -0.82
N ASN A 10 23.23 80.72 -0.87
CA ASN A 10 22.06 80.77 0.01
C ASN A 10 20.88 79.94 -0.55
N ALA A 11 20.97 79.47 -1.80
CA ALA A 11 19.98 78.55 -2.35
C ALA A 11 20.11 77.18 -1.64
N PRO A 12 19.01 76.56 -1.18
CA PRO A 12 19.06 75.25 -0.54
C PRO A 12 19.65 74.22 -1.51
N ARG A 13 20.80 73.67 -1.14
CA ARG A 13 21.43 72.58 -1.90
C ARG A 13 20.60 71.31 -1.71
N SER A 14 20.43 70.53 -2.78
CA SER A 14 19.85 69.19 -2.66
C SER A 14 20.63 68.38 -1.63
N ALA A 15 19.93 67.78 -0.67
CA ALA A 15 20.56 66.96 0.35
C ALA A 15 21.42 65.87 -0.32
N ILE A 16 22.67 65.74 0.09
CA ILE A 16 23.56 64.68 -0.38
C ILE A 16 22.93 63.35 0.08
N SER A 17 22.51 62.50 -0.86
CA SER A 17 22.00 61.17 -0.51
C SER A 17 23.12 60.39 0.18
N SER A 18 22.92 60.03 1.45
CA SER A 18 23.86 59.19 2.18
C SER A 18 24.06 57.87 1.42
N PRO A 19 25.31 57.42 1.16
CA PRO A 19 25.57 56.12 0.55
C PRO A 19 25.24 54.95 1.50
N TYR A 20 24.97 55.25 2.78
CA TYR A 20 24.65 54.27 3.81
C TYR A 20 23.15 54.07 3.94
N LEU A 21 22.73 52.80 4.06
CA LEU A 21 21.35 52.44 4.35
C LEU A 21 20.90 53.06 5.68
N THR A 22 19.67 53.56 5.72
CA THR A 22 19.05 54.03 6.97
C THR A 22 18.88 52.87 7.96
N TYR A 23 18.77 53.18 9.27
CA TYR A 23 18.50 52.16 10.29
C TYR A 23 17.28 51.29 9.95
N GLU A 24 16.20 51.89 9.47
CA GLU A 24 15.02 51.13 9.02
C GLU A 24 15.33 50.19 7.85
N GLN A 25 16.11 50.65 6.87
CA GLN A 25 16.50 49.83 5.72
C GLN A 25 17.43 48.68 6.14
N GLN A 26 18.39 48.94 7.04
CA GLN A 26 19.26 47.92 7.62
C GLN A 26 18.44 46.88 8.39
N TYR A 27 17.55 47.33 9.28
CA TYR A 27 16.68 46.46 10.07
C TYR A 27 15.76 45.61 9.19
N ARG A 28 15.15 46.17 8.14
CA ARG A 28 14.34 45.41 7.17
C ARG A 28 15.17 44.36 6.44
N ARG A 29 16.37 44.73 5.99
CA ARG A 29 17.32 43.83 5.31
C ARG A 29 17.71 42.67 6.21
N ASP A 30 18.09 42.95 7.45
CA ASP A 30 18.57 41.93 8.39
C ASP A 30 17.44 40.96 8.79
N ARG A 31 16.20 41.46 8.97
CA ARG A 31 15.01 40.60 9.15
C ARG A 31 14.75 39.70 7.94
N MET A 32 14.91 40.22 6.72
CA MET A 32 14.77 39.42 5.50
C MET A 32 15.84 38.33 5.40
N PHE A 33 17.10 38.65 5.73
CA PHE A 33 18.17 37.65 5.76
C PHE A 33 17.92 36.58 6.82
N ALA A 34 17.53 36.96 8.03
CA ALA A 34 17.17 36.02 9.09
C ALA A 34 16.01 35.10 8.66
N ALA A 35 14.96 35.66 8.05
CA ALA A 35 13.83 34.88 7.54
C ALA A 35 14.24 33.92 6.42
N LEU A 36 15.14 34.34 5.52
CA LEU A 36 15.66 33.49 4.45
C LEU A 36 16.53 32.35 4.99
N LEU A 37 17.43 32.64 5.93
CA LEU A 37 18.26 31.63 6.58
C LEU A 37 17.40 30.61 7.31
N HIS A 38 16.39 31.08 8.04
CA HIS A 38 15.41 30.21 8.66
C HIS A 38 14.68 29.34 7.62
N ALA A 39 14.17 29.93 6.54
CA ALA A 39 13.47 29.22 5.47
C ALA A 39 14.36 28.13 4.84
N LYS A 40 15.63 28.43 4.55
CA LYS A 40 16.59 27.46 4.02
C LYS A 40 16.84 26.32 5.02
N LYS A 41 17.03 26.63 6.31
CA LYS A 41 17.25 25.64 7.37
C LYS A 41 16.06 24.68 7.55
N VAL A 42 14.84 25.19 7.59
CA VAL A 42 13.66 24.31 7.75
C VAL A 42 13.36 23.52 6.50
N LEU A 43 13.56 24.10 5.32
CA LEU A 43 13.45 23.36 4.06
C LEU A 43 14.47 22.24 3.99
N SER A 44 15.71 22.44 4.44
CA SER A 44 16.72 21.36 4.40
C SER A 44 16.37 20.15 5.27
N LEU A 45 15.46 20.31 6.24
CA LEU A 45 14.93 19.22 7.08
C LEU A 45 13.72 18.51 6.46
N GLN A 46 13.14 19.06 5.39
CA GLN A 46 12.01 18.42 4.71
C GLN A 46 12.47 17.28 3.81
N PRO A 47 11.59 16.30 3.52
CA PRO A 47 11.88 15.26 2.55
C PRO A 47 12.27 15.81 1.17
N GLU A 48 13.15 15.11 0.46
CA GLU A 48 13.59 15.44 -0.89
C GLU A 48 12.42 15.64 -1.85
N CYS A 49 11.37 14.81 -1.73
CA CYS A 49 10.16 14.93 -2.55
C CYS A 49 9.40 16.27 -2.39
N VAL A 50 9.70 17.04 -1.34
CA VAL A 50 9.22 18.41 -1.14
C VAL A 50 10.30 19.41 -1.55
N ARG A 51 11.53 19.22 -1.05
CA ARG A 51 12.65 20.15 -1.27
C ARG A 51 12.96 20.36 -2.74
N PHE A 52 13.02 19.28 -3.52
CA PHE A 52 13.42 19.31 -4.92
C PHE A 52 12.54 20.27 -5.73
N GLU A 53 11.21 20.12 -5.65
CA GLU A 53 10.27 20.97 -6.38
C GLU A 53 10.29 22.43 -5.92
N VAL A 54 10.50 22.66 -4.61
CA VAL A 54 10.58 24.02 -4.05
C VAL A 54 11.84 24.72 -4.53
N TYR A 55 13.00 24.06 -4.47
CA TYR A 55 14.25 24.65 -4.94
C TYR A 55 14.26 24.84 -6.45
N ARG A 56 13.74 23.89 -7.22
CA ARG A 56 13.56 24.05 -8.67
C ARG A 56 12.70 25.27 -9.01
N THR A 57 11.60 25.46 -8.29
CA THR A 57 10.74 26.65 -8.48
C THR A 57 11.48 27.94 -8.13
N ALA A 58 12.26 27.93 -7.04
CA ALA A 58 13.06 29.09 -6.64
C ALA A 58 14.14 29.43 -7.67
N GLU A 59 14.80 28.43 -8.24
CA GLU A 59 15.82 28.60 -9.29
C GLU A 59 15.22 29.19 -10.57
N VAL A 60 14.06 28.68 -11.02
CA VAL A 60 13.35 29.25 -12.17
C VAL A 60 12.93 30.70 -11.91
N LEU A 61 12.53 31.05 -10.69
CA LEU A 61 12.23 32.43 -10.32
C LEU A 61 13.48 33.30 -10.26
N GLU A 62 14.61 32.76 -9.83
CA GLU A 62 15.89 33.46 -9.80
C GLU A 62 16.37 33.80 -11.22
N GLN A 63 16.32 32.82 -12.13
CA GLN A 63 16.71 32.99 -13.53
C GLN A 63 15.82 34.01 -14.26
N ASN A 64 14.51 34.01 -14.01
CA ASN A 64 13.56 34.85 -14.75
C ASN A 64 13.26 36.20 -14.10
N GLN A 65 13.35 36.30 -12.76
CA GLN A 65 12.86 37.45 -11.97
C GLN A 65 13.87 37.90 -10.89
N GLY A 66 15.07 37.33 -10.87
CA GLY A 66 16.15 37.69 -9.95
C GLY A 66 16.05 37.09 -8.54
N SER A 67 17.17 37.09 -7.82
CA SER A 67 17.31 36.44 -6.51
C SER A 67 16.37 36.99 -5.44
N GLN A 68 15.96 38.27 -5.53
CA GLN A 68 15.00 38.85 -4.58
C GLN A 68 13.65 38.15 -4.64
N ARG A 69 13.17 37.83 -5.85
CA ARG A 69 11.90 37.13 -6.04
C ARG A 69 11.97 35.69 -5.55
N ALA A 70 13.05 34.99 -5.86
CA ALA A 70 13.30 33.63 -5.38
C ALA A 70 13.33 33.56 -3.85
N ASN A 71 14.07 34.47 -3.20
CA ASN A 71 14.15 34.56 -1.75
C ASN A 71 12.77 34.85 -1.11
N ALA A 72 12.01 35.79 -1.68
CA ALA A 72 10.65 36.08 -1.24
C ALA A 72 9.71 34.87 -1.37
N PHE A 73 9.86 34.09 -2.45
CA PHE A 73 9.13 32.83 -2.64
C PHE A 73 9.47 31.81 -1.55
N LEU A 74 10.74 31.56 -1.26
CA LEU A 74 11.16 30.59 -0.22
C LEU A 74 10.60 30.97 1.15
N ILE A 75 10.68 32.24 1.53
CA ILE A 75 10.13 32.75 2.80
C ILE A 75 8.61 32.56 2.82
N SER A 76 7.91 32.94 1.74
CA SER A 76 6.45 32.81 1.63
C SER A 76 5.99 31.36 1.65
N PHE A 77 6.73 30.48 0.99
CA PHE A 77 6.48 29.05 0.97
C PHE A 77 6.56 28.49 2.39
N CYS A 78 7.68 28.72 3.09
CA CYS A 78 7.87 28.20 4.45
C CYS A 78 6.78 28.71 5.38
N LYS A 79 6.48 30.02 5.36
CA LYS A 79 5.44 30.61 6.20
C LYS A 79 4.06 29.96 6.01
N LYS A 80 3.73 29.49 4.79
CA LYS A 80 2.40 28.96 4.45
C LYS A 80 2.32 27.43 4.46
N ALA A 81 3.38 26.74 4.06
CA ALA A 81 3.40 25.29 3.84
C ALA A 81 4.03 24.55 5.02
N LEU A 82 4.98 25.14 5.74
CA LEU A 82 5.68 24.44 6.82
C LEU A 82 4.75 23.96 7.95
N PRO A 83 3.81 24.78 8.48
CA PRO A 83 2.90 24.28 9.53
C PRO A 83 2.05 23.09 9.07
N ARG A 84 1.74 23.02 7.77
CA ARG A 84 0.98 21.93 7.15
C ARG A 84 1.84 20.68 6.97
N LEU A 85 3.10 20.85 6.58
CA LEU A 85 4.09 19.78 6.49
C LEU A 85 4.38 19.18 7.86
N GLU A 86 4.48 20.00 8.91
CA GLU A 86 4.67 19.57 10.30
C GLU A 86 3.49 18.74 10.82
N LEU A 87 2.25 19.13 10.52
CA LEU A 87 1.06 18.34 10.84
C LEU A 87 1.13 16.94 10.20
N VAL A 88 1.58 16.86 8.95
CA VAL A 88 1.75 15.58 8.25
C VAL A 88 2.92 14.80 8.82
N ALA A 89 4.08 15.42 9.05
CA ALA A 89 5.26 14.77 9.61
C ALA A 89 4.94 14.12 10.95
N LYS A 90 4.31 14.87 11.88
CA LYS A 90 3.90 14.38 13.20
C LYS A 90 3.00 13.14 13.15
N LYS A 91 2.25 12.96 12.07
CA LYS A 91 1.37 11.81 11.90
C LYS A 91 2.13 10.52 11.60
N TYR A 92 3.23 10.61 10.86
CA TYR A 92 3.98 9.45 10.40
C TYR A 92 5.26 9.22 11.19
N GLU A 93 5.90 10.28 11.67
CA GLU A 93 7.20 10.19 12.31
C GLU A 93 7.14 9.44 13.65
N CYS A 94 8.25 8.79 13.96
CA CYS A 94 8.50 8.16 15.24
C CYS A 94 9.42 9.09 16.05
N ALA A 95 8.86 9.80 17.01
CA ALA A 95 9.56 10.74 17.88
C ALA A 95 10.31 10.00 19.01
N GLY A 96 11.35 9.24 18.62
CA GLY A 96 12.16 8.45 19.55
C GLY A 96 11.59 7.06 19.84
N ILE A 97 12.11 6.43 20.90
CA ILE A 97 11.72 5.08 21.33
C ILE A 97 10.51 5.20 22.28
N ASN A 98 9.43 4.49 21.96
CA ASN A 98 8.23 4.44 22.79
C ASN A 98 8.50 3.80 24.15
N SER A 99 7.85 4.30 25.19
CA SER A 99 7.99 3.78 26.57
C SER A 99 7.71 2.28 26.68
N ASN A 100 6.72 1.75 25.95
CA ASN A 100 6.41 0.32 25.94
C ASN A 100 7.56 -0.52 25.36
N VAL A 101 8.23 -0.02 24.33
CA VAL A 101 9.42 -0.67 23.75
C VAL A 101 10.58 -0.53 24.74
N SER A 102 10.75 0.65 25.34
CA SER A 102 11.79 0.88 26.33
C SER A 102 11.69 -0.05 27.52
N ALA A 103 10.48 -0.23 28.06
CA ALA A 103 10.22 -1.10 29.18
C ALA A 103 10.33 -2.58 28.81
N ALA A 104 9.71 -2.98 27.70
CA ALA A 104 9.74 -4.38 27.28
C ALA A 104 11.16 -4.79 26.88
N VAL A 105 11.74 -4.12 25.88
CA VAL A 105 12.99 -4.51 25.20
C VAL A 105 14.22 -4.17 26.04
N PHE A 106 14.28 -2.98 26.63
CA PHE A 106 15.48 -2.49 27.31
C PHE A 106 15.40 -2.52 28.84
N GLY A 107 14.32 -3.08 29.42
CA GLY A 107 14.12 -3.06 30.88
C GLY A 107 14.04 -1.65 31.48
N SER A 108 13.84 -0.62 30.65
CA SER A 108 14.01 0.80 30.99
C SER A 108 15.42 1.23 31.42
N HIS A 109 16.47 0.47 31.09
CA HIS A 109 17.86 0.80 31.41
C HIS A 109 18.79 0.71 30.17
N PHE A 110 19.84 1.53 30.15
CA PHE A 110 20.82 1.65 29.05
C PHE A 110 22.27 1.61 29.56
N ASP A 111 22.47 1.02 30.73
CA ASP A 111 23.71 0.98 31.48
C ASP A 111 24.66 -0.14 31.03
N THR A 112 24.15 -1.19 30.40
CA THR A 112 24.97 -2.30 29.88
C THR A 112 25.33 -2.12 28.40
N GLU A 113 26.50 -2.61 27.98
CA GLU A 113 26.95 -2.56 26.58
C GLU A 113 25.93 -3.23 25.62
N LEU A 114 25.31 -4.32 26.05
CA LEU A 114 24.28 -5.00 25.28
C LEU A 114 23.04 -4.12 25.06
N MET A 115 22.53 -3.50 26.13
CA MET A 115 21.36 -2.61 26.03
C MET A 115 21.66 -1.36 25.20
N GLN A 116 22.88 -0.80 25.32
CA GLN A 116 23.33 0.30 24.48
C GLN A 116 23.40 -0.09 23.00
N TYR A 117 23.89 -1.30 22.71
CA TYR A 117 23.93 -1.82 21.34
C TYR A 117 22.52 -2.02 20.75
N LEU A 118 21.61 -2.65 21.50
CA LEU A 118 20.22 -2.87 21.05
C LEU A 118 19.47 -1.54 20.86
N ALA A 119 19.65 -0.60 21.79
CA ALA A 119 19.09 0.76 21.68
C ALA A 119 19.64 1.49 20.45
N SER A 120 20.95 1.42 20.19
CA SER A 120 21.58 2.00 19.00
C SER A 120 20.99 1.43 17.70
N ARG A 121 20.76 0.11 17.63
CA ARG A 121 20.07 -0.53 16.49
C ARG A 121 18.64 -0.02 16.33
N MET A 122 17.88 0.09 17.43
CA MET A 122 16.52 0.63 17.40
C MET A 122 16.49 2.09 16.91
N VAL A 123 17.40 2.93 17.44
CA VAL A 123 17.54 4.34 17.01
C VAL A 123 17.87 4.42 15.52
N ASN A 124 18.77 3.57 15.01
CA ASN A 124 19.08 3.55 13.58
C ASN A 124 17.86 3.19 12.72
N MET A 125 17.09 2.18 13.12
CA MET A 125 15.85 1.79 12.41
C MET A 125 14.80 2.90 12.46
N VAL A 126 14.62 3.56 13.61
CA VAL A 126 13.71 4.72 13.75
C VAL A 126 14.15 5.88 12.86
N ALA A 127 15.44 6.20 12.81
CA ALA A 127 15.97 7.25 11.95
C ALA A 127 15.75 6.93 10.46
N ARG A 128 15.94 5.67 10.05
CA ARG A 128 15.63 5.22 8.68
C ARG A 128 14.13 5.24 8.40
N PHE A 129 13.30 4.84 9.35
CA PHE A 129 11.85 4.89 9.20
C PHE A 129 11.36 6.33 8.97
N ASN A 130 11.90 7.31 9.69
CA ASN A 130 11.56 8.72 9.49
C ASN A 130 12.03 9.28 8.13
N ARG A 131 12.88 8.54 7.41
CA ARG A 131 13.31 8.84 6.02
C ARG A 131 12.53 8.08 4.95
N LEU A 132 11.50 7.31 5.29
CA LEU A 132 10.69 6.54 4.34
C LEU A 132 10.25 7.32 3.08
N PRO A 133 9.89 8.62 3.15
CA PRO A 133 9.53 9.39 1.96
C PRO A 133 10.65 9.54 0.92
N ASP A 134 11.90 9.44 1.34
CA ASP A 134 13.09 9.63 0.50
C ASP A 134 13.77 8.30 0.15
N MET A 135 13.32 7.18 0.73
CA MET A 135 13.94 5.89 0.53
C MET A 135 13.56 5.25 -0.81
N SER A 136 14.54 4.61 -1.45
CA SER A 136 14.27 3.75 -2.60
C SER A 136 13.52 2.48 -2.16
N ARG A 137 12.93 1.75 -3.13
CA ARG A 137 12.29 0.46 -2.83
C ARG A 137 13.27 -0.55 -2.23
N ALA A 138 14.55 -0.51 -2.62
CA ALA A 138 15.58 -1.40 -2.09
C ALA A 138 15.92 -1.05 -0.63
N ASP A 139 16.02 0.24 -0.30
CA ASP A 139 16.31 0.68 1.07
C ASP A 139 15.17 0.32 2.04
N ILE A 140 13.92 0.40 1.56
CA ILE A 140 12.74 -0.01 2.32
C ILE A 140 12.78 -1.52 2.59
N ASP A 141 13.20 -2.31 1.59
CA ASP A 141 13.33 -3.77 1.73
C ASP A 141 14.41 -4.14 2.76
N LEU A 142 15.54 -3.42 2.76
CA LEU A 142 16.58 -3.56 3.79
C LEU A 142 16.04 -3.22 5.18
N LEU A 143 15.30 -2.11 5.32
CA LEU A 143 14.73 -1.70 6.62
C LEU A 143 13.71 -2.74 7.12
N ALA A 144 12.89 -3.29 6.21
CA ALA A 144 11.95 -4.34 6.53
C ALA A 144 12.66 -5.60 7.06
N ALA A 145 13.76 -6.00 6.41
CA ALA A 145 14.58 -7.12 6.86
C ALA A 145 15.22 -6.84 8.23
N ASP A 146 15.73 -5.63 8.46
CA ASP A 146 16.35 -5.25 9.73
C ASP A 146 15.35 -5.28 10.88
N ILE A 147 14.13 -4.74 10.70
CA ILE A 147 13.06 -4.78 11.72
C ILE A 147 12.63 -6.22 11.99
N ALA A 148 12.40 -7.02 10.94
CA ALA A 148 12.02 -8.42 11.07
C ALA A 148 13.09 -9.24 11.82
N ASN A 149 14.37 -9.03 11.50
CA ASN A 149 15.49 -9.69 12.18
C ASN A 149 15.67 -9.19 13.62
N PHE A 150 15.42 -7.91 13.89
CA PHE A 150 15.43 -7.37 15.24
C PHE A 150 14.37 -8.06 16.09
N ILE A 151 13.12 -8.11 15.63
CA ILE A 151 12.03 -8.81 16.33
C ILE A 151 12.41 -10.28 16.54
N ARG A 152 12.92 -10.97 15.51
CA ARG A 152 13.33 -12.38 15.66
C ARG A 152 14.38 -12.60 16.73
N ALA A 153 15.39 -11.72 16.79
CA ALA A 153 16.44 -11.80 17.81
C ALA A 153 15.86 -11.58 19.21
N GLU A 154 15.04 -10.53 19.38
CA GLU A 154 14.39 -10.22 20.66
C GLU A 154 13.49 -11.36 21.16
N LEU A 155 12.80 -12.05 20.26
CA LEU A 155 11.96 -13.19 20.65
C LEU A 155 12.80 -14.41 21.07
N ALA A 156 13.96 -14.62 20.44
CA ALA A 156 14.85 -15.74 20.75
C ALA A 156 15.57 -15.60 22.10
N ASP A 157 15.70 -14.37 22.61
CA ASP A 157 16.36 -14.06 23.87
C ASP A 157 15.39 -14.05 25.08
N ILE A 158 14.09 -14.26 24.86
CA ILE A 158 13.11 -14.37 25.94
C ILE A 158 13.31 -15.69 26.68
N ASP A 159 13.62 -15.63 27.97
CA ASP A 159 13.57 -16.79 28.86
C ASP A 159 12.11 -17.17 29.12
N ASP A 160 11.69 -18.29 28.53
CA ASP A 160 10.36 -18.88 28.66
C ASP A 160 10.37 -20.13 29.55
N THR A 161 11.43 -20.34 30.33
CA THR A 161 11.56 -21.49 31.22
C THR A 161 10.39 -21.53 32.21
N GLY A 162 9.64 -22.64 32.19
CA GLY A 162 8.48 -22.85 33.06
C GLY A 162 7.21 -22.13 32.62
N PHE A 163 7.16 -21.53 31.43
CA PHE A 163 5.93 -20.98 30.87
C PHE A 163 5.11 -22.09 30.19
N SER A 164 3.78 -21.96 30.24
CA SER A 164 2.92 -22.74 29.34
C SER A 164 3.05 -22.20 27.91
N GLU A 165 2.72 -23.02 26.92
CA GLU A 165 2.79 -22.66 25.50
C GLU A 165 2.03 -21.36 25.18
N LEU A 166 0.76 -21.25 25.59
CA LEU A 166 -0.01 -20.02 25.48
C LEU A 166 0.67 -18.80 26.13
N LYS A 167 1.31 -18.97 27.29
CA LYS A 167 2.00 -17.86 28.00
C LYS A 167 3.26 -17.42 27.25
N THR A 168 3.99 -18.35 26.66
CA THR A 168 5.13 -18.06 25.78
C THR A 168 4.67 -17.30 24.54
N LEU A 169 3.66 -17.83 23.83
CA LEU A 169 3.09 -17.19 22.64
C LEU A 169 2.56 -15.79 22.94
N TYR A 170 1.83 -15.60 24.04
CA TYR A 170 1.34 -14.29 24.43
C TYR A 170 2.49 -13.31 24.69
N THR A 171 3.54 -13.75 25.39
CA THR A 171 4.70 -12.90 25.71
C THR A 171 5.45 -12.50 24.45
N TRP A 172 5.66 -13.44 23.53
CA TRP A 172 6.25 -13.19 22.21
C TRP A 172 5.40 -12.22 21.39
N TYR A 173 4.09 -12.43 21.36
CA TYR A 173 3.17 -11.56 20.65
C TYR A 173 3.22 -10.13 21.19
N MET A 174 3.18 -9.94 22.51
CA MET A 174 3.22 -8.61 23.10
C MET A 174 4.57 -7.92 22.81
N ARG A 175 5.68 -8.65 22.89
CA ARG A 175 7.02 -8.14 22.53
C ARG A 175 7.09 -7.66 21.08
N ALA A 176 6.75 -8.54 20.15
CA ALA A 176 6.73 -8.24 18.72
C ALA A 176 5.71 -7.14 18.39
N GLY A 177 4.59 -7.11 19.11
CA GLY A 177 3.54 -6.11 18.98
C GLY A 177 4.01 -4.70 19.36
N PHE A 178 4.69 -4.55 20.50
CA PHE A 178 5.26 -3.26 20.92
C PHE A 178 6.30 -2.75 19.93
N ILE A 179 7.20 -3.62 19.46
CA ILE A 179 8.18 -3.26 18.42
C ILE A 179 7.47 -2.89 17.11
N SER A 180 6.40 -3.59 16.73
CA SER A 180 5.66 -3.24 15.52
C SER A 180 5.00 -1.86 15.61
N MET A 181 4.41 -1.55 16.76
CA MET A 181 3.81 -0.24 17.03
C MET A 181 4.84 0.89 17.07
N GLN A 182 6.11 0.61 17.40
CA GLN A 182 7.21 1.59 17.27
C GLN A 182 7.27 2.21 15.88
N PHE A 183 6.92 1.45 14.85
CA PHE A 183 6.98 1.85 13.45
C PHE A 183 5.58 2.13 12.87
N ASN A 184 4.61 2.50 13.72
CA ASN A 184 3.23 2.80 13.32
C ASN A 184 2.55 1.65 12.54
N VAL A 185 2.93 0.40 12.81
CA VAL A 185 2.30 -0.79 12.24
C VAL A 185 1.48 -1.50 13.32
N THR A 186 0.17 -1.56 13.13
CA THR A 186 -0.73 -2.30 14.01
C THR A 186 -0.49 -3.82 13.88
N PRO A 187 -0.21 -4.52 14.99
CA PRO A 187 -0.04 -5.98 14.99
C PRO A 187 -1.29 -6.73 14.49
N PRO A 188 -1.15 -7.89 13.85
CA PRO A 188 -2.30 -8.71 13.47
C PRO A 188 -3.09 -9.13 14.71
N HIS A 189 -4.42 -8.94 14.71
CA HIS A 189 -5.31 -9.27 15.84
C HIS A 189 -5.10 -8.44 17.13
N TRP A 190 -4.43 -7.27 17.06
CA TRP A 190 -4.13 -6.43 18.23
C TRP A 190 -5.31 -6.20 19.18
N GLU A 191 -6.46 -5.75 18.69
CA GLU A 191 -7.61 -5.47 19.55
C GLU A 191 -8.17 -6.71 20.25
N ARG A 192 -8.07 -7.88 19.61
CA ARG A 192 -8.51 -9.15 20.20
C ARG A 192 -7.52 -9.60 21.26
N VAL A 193 -6.23 -9.68 20.94
CA VAL A 193 -5.21 -10.13 21.90
C VAL A 193 -5.07 -9.19 23.10
N ALA A 194 -5.25 -7.88 22.90
CA ALA A 194 -5.15 -6.90 23.98
C ALA A 194 -6.40 -6.80 24.87
N LYS A 195 -7.58 -7.26 24.42
CA LYS A 195 -8.86 -7.04 25.13
C LYS A 195 -9.70 -8.29 25.36
N LYS A 196 -9.41 -9.40 24.69
CA LYS A 196 -10.20 -10.64 24.68
C LYS A 196 -9.29 -11.87 24.73
N TYR A 197 -9.88 -13.04 24.96
CA TYR A 197 -9.19 -14.33 24.85
C TYR A 197 -8.89 -14.66 23.38
N VAL A 198 -7.71 -15.23 23.13
CA VAL A 198 -7.23 -15.64 21.80
C VAL A 198 -6.58 -17.01 21.93
N GLY A 199 -6.86 -17.91 20.98
CA GLY A 199 -6.30 -19.25 20.91
C GLY A 199 -4.87 -19.26 20.37
N GLU A 200 -4.16 -20.37 20.60
CA GLU A 200 -2.77 -20.56 20.15
C GLU A 200 -2.66 -20.56 18.62
N ASP A 201 -3.66 -21.11 17.94
CA ASP A 201 -3.86 -21.17 16.49
C ASP A 201 -3.93 -19.78 15.82
N GLU A 202 -4.42 -18.76 16.53
CA GLU A 202 -4.47 -17.39 16.03
C GLU A 202 -3.22 -16.57 16.36
N ILE A 203 -2.56 -16.85 17.49
CA ILE A 203 -1.41 -16.07 17.97
C ILE A 203 -0.13 -16.42 17.20
N ALA A 204 0.18 -17.71 17.03
CA ALA A 204 1.43 -18.13 16.40
C ALA A 204 1.62 -17.54 14.98
N PRO A 205 0.61 -17.57 14.09
CA PRO A 205 0.71 -16.94 12.77
C PRO A 205 0.83 -15.41 12.81
N ALA A 206 0.25 -14.77 13.83
CA ALA A 206 0.39 -13.32 14.01
C ALA A 206 1.84 -12.95 14.35
N ILE A 207 2.50 -13.74 15.22
CA ILE A 207 3.93 -13.58 15.55
C ILE A 207 4.78 -13.84 14.30
N ALA A 208 4.51 -14.92 13.57
CA ALA A 208 5.25 -15.29 12.36
C ALA A 208 5.27 -14.16 11.32
N ARG A 209 4.16 -13.44 11.15
CA ARG A 209 4.10 -12.25 10.30
C ARG A 209 4.99 -11.11 10.81
N MET A 210 5.02 -10.86 12.11
CA MET A 210 5.76 -9.75 12.69
C MET A 210 7.29 -9.91 12.62
N PHE A 211 7.82 -11.13 12.49
CA PHE A 211 9.26 -11.34 12.19
C PHE A 211 9.55 -11.74 10.73
N ASN A 212 8.57 -11.58 9.83
CA ASN A 212 8.72 -11.84 8.40
C ASN A 212 9.02 -10.54 7.62
N ASP A 213 10.10 -10.55 6.84
CA ASP A 213 10.58 -9.40 6.07
C ASP A 213 9.65 -9.04 4.90
N VAL A 214 9.03 -10.04 4.24
CA VAL A 214 8.03 -9.84 3.17
C VAL A 214 6.83 -9.07 3.71
N TRP A 215 6.36 -9.43 4.90
CA TRP A 215 5.25 -8.76 5.57
C TRP A 215 5.57 -7.30 5.87
N TRP A 216 6.73 -7.04 6.49
CA TRP A 216 7.21 -5.68 6.79
C TRP A 216 7.37 -4.82 5.54
N ARG A 217 7.98 -5.38 4.49
CA ARG A 217 8.17 -4.71 3.20
C ARG A 217 6.86 -4.19 2.63
N GLY A 218 5.79 -4.99 2.67
CA GLY A 218 4.47 -4.58 2.23
C GLY A 218 3.91 -3.40 3.04
N ARG A 219 4.11 -3.38 4.35
CA ARG A 219 3.63 -2.33 5.26
C ARG A 219 4.42 -1.04 5.09
N LEU A 220 5.75 -1.09 5.13
CA LEU A 220 6.61 0.09 4.98
C LEU A 220 6.44 0.76 3.62
N ARG A 221 6.32 -0.01 2.54
CA ARG A 221 6.04 0.55 1.20
C ARG A 221 4.70 1.28 1.14
N ARG A 222 3.66 0.77 1.82
CA ARG A 222 2.37 1.48 1.91
C ARG A 222 2.49 2.78 2.70
N ILE A 223 3.15 2.74 3.86
CA ILE A 223 3.39 3.93 4.70
C ILE A 223 4.18 4.99 3.91
N ALA A 224 5.32 4.62 3.35
CA ALA A 224 6.17 5.53 2.57
C ALA A 224 5.41 6.22 1.44
N ALA A 225 4.57 5.46 0.74
CA ALA A 225 3.89 5.96 -0.43
C ALA A 225 2.61 6.77 -0.08
N ALA A 226 1.92 6.43 1.02
CA ALA A 226 0.87 7.29 1.58
C ALA A 226 1.43 8.58 2.16
N TRP A 227 2.59 8.53 2.83
CA TRP A 227 3.25 9.71 3.39
C TRP A 227 3.69 10.68 2.28
N ARG A 228 4.34 10.19 1.22
CA ARG A 228 4.68 11.01 0.04
C ARG A 228 3.46 11.72 -0.55
N GLU A 229 2.34 11.01 -0.71
CA GLU A 229 1.11 11.63 -1.22
C GLU A 229 0.54 12.67 -0.23
N HIS A 230 0.57 12.38 1.07
CA HIS A 230 0.08 13.31 2.08
C HIS A 230 0.89 14.62 2.11
N LEU A 231 2.20 14.55 1.86
CA LEU A 231 3.04 15.74 1.70
C LEU A 231 2.63 16.57 0.48
N GLN A 232 2.26 15.93 -0.64
CA GLN A 232 1.74 16.63 -1.83
C GLN A 232 0.40 17.33 -1.53
N ILE A 233 -0.49 16.68 -0.77
CA ILE A 233 -1.73 17.28 -0.28
C ILE A 233 -1.43 18.48 0.64
N ALA A 234 -0.47 18.34 1.56
CA ALA A 234 -0.09 19.39 2.50
C ALA A 234 0.43 20.65 1.80
N VAL A 235 1.26 20.49 0.77
CA VAL A 235 1.79 21.60 -0.03
C VAL A 235 0.70 22.23 -0.92
N GLY A 236 -0.39 21.52 -1.19
CA GLY A 236 -1.50 21.96 -2.05
C GLY A 236 -1.33 21.58 -3.52
N ASN A 237 -0.51 20.56 -3.81
CA ASN A 237 -0.35 20.03 -5.16
C ASN A 237 -1.54 19.17 -5.59
N VAL A 238 -2.21 18.51 -4.64
CA VAL A 238 -3.51 17.90 -4.87
C VAL A 238 -4.59 18.95 -4.64
N SER A 239 -5.10 19.52 -5.72
CA SER A 239 -6.12 20.58 -5.71
C SER A 239 -6.68 20.81 -7.11
N LYS A 240 -7.81 21.51 -7.19
CA LYS A 240 -8.43 21.96 -8.45
C LYS A 240 -7.47 22.75 -9.35
N LYS A 241 -6.46 23.42 -8.79
CA LYS A 241 -5.54 24.29 -9.53
C LYS A 241 -4.31 23.58 -10.10
N LYS A 242 -4.01 22.37 -9.65
CA LYS A 242 -2.78 21.65 -10.03
C LYS A 242 -3.11 20.25 -10.53
N TYR A 243 -3.35 19.33 -9.61
CA TYR A 243 -3.71 17.95 -9.93
C TYR A 243 -4.91 17.58 -9.06
N ALA A 244 -6.07 17.37 -9.68
CA ALA A 244 -7.25 16.94 -8.94
C ALA A 244 -7.08 15.49 -8.46
N TYR A 245 -7.64 15.17 -7.29
CA TYR A 245 -7.78 13.82 -6.72
C TYR A 245 -6.50 13.15 -6.22
N ALA A 246 -5.41 13.19 -7.00
CA ALA A 246 -4.13 12.58 -6.68
C ALA A 246 -2.98 13.37 -7.32
N SER A 247 -1.79 13.34 -6.70
CA SER A 247 -0.61 13.96 -7.29
C SER A 247 -0.15 13.24 -8.56
N LYS A 248 0.56 13.96 -9.45
CA LYS A 248 1.18 13.39 -10.65
C LYS A 248 2.01 12.14 -10.36
N ASN A 249 2.78 12.15 -9.27
CA ASN A 249 3.62 11.01 -8.87
C ASN A 249 2.76 9.81 -8.43
N CYS A 250 1.66 10.04 -7.72
CA CYS A 250 0.74 8.99 -7.33
C CYS A 250 0.12 8.28 -8.55
N VAL A 251 -0.33 9.05 -9.54
CA VAL A 251 -0.88 8.50 -10.78
C VAL A 251 0.18 7.72 -11.57
N THR A 252 1.39 8.26 -11.66
CA THR A 252 2.52 7.60 -12.35
C THR A 252 2.89 6.28 -11.68
N ASP A 253 3.04 6.28 -10.35
CA ASP A 253 3.30 5.07 -9.55
C ASP A 253 2.23 3.99 -9.78
N TRP A 254 0.96 4.41 -9.82
CA TRP A 254 -0.17 3.51 -10.04
C TRP A 254 -0.15 2.91 -11.45
N ARG A 255 0.11 3.73 -12.49
CA ARG A 255 0.25 3.26 -13.88
C ARG A 255 1.39 2.25 -14.01
N GLU A 256 2.53 2.54 -13.39
CA GLU A 256 3.67 1.63 -13.35
C GLU A 256 3.38 0.33 -12.61
N GLN A 257 2.62 0.38 -11.52
CA GLN A 257 2.18 -0.81 -10.81
C GLN A 257 1.25 -1.67 -11.71
N LYS A 258 0.31 -1.04 -12.42
CA LYS A 258 -0.58 -1.74 -13.37
C LYS A 258 0.21 -2.37 -14.52
N ARG A 259 1.16 -1.65 -15.11
CA ARG A 259 2.06 -2.16 -16.16
C ARG A 259 2.83 -3.40 -15.68
N ARG A 260 3.52 -3.32 -14.53
CA ARG A 260 4.29 -4.44 -13.95
C ARG A 260 3.41 -5.64 -13.62
N THR A 261 2.19 -5.40 -13.13
CA THR A 261 1.23 -6.47 -12.84
C THR A 261 0.84 -7.17 -14.13
N ARG A 262 0.55 -6.42 -15.20
CA ARG A 262 0.19 -6.99 -16.50
C ARG A 262 1.37 -7.76 -17.13
N GLU A 263 2.59 -7.25 -17.02
CA GLU A 263 3.80 -7.95 -17.47
C GLU A 263 4.03 -9.25 -16.70
N PHE A 264 3.87 -9.23 -15.37
CA PHE A 264 3.94 -10.42 -14.54
C PHE A 264 2.91 -11.47 -14.96
N LEU A 265 1.64 -11.08 -15.14
CA LEU A 265 0.57 -11.98 -15.57
C LEU A 265 0.81 -12.54 -16.99
N LYS A 266 1.39 -11.76 -17.90
CA LYS A 266 1.70 -12.21 -19.27
C LYS A 266 2.70 -13.35 -19.32
N GLY A 267 3.63 -13.41 -18.36
CA GLY A 267 4.68 -14.43 -18.27
C GLY A 267 4.27 -15.72 -17.54
N LEU A 268 3.00 -15.85 -17.15
CA LEU A 268 2.50 -16.95 -16.32
C LEU A 268 1.29 -17.65 -16.98
N ASP A 269 1.18 -18.94 -16.70
CA ASP A 269 0.03 -19.79 -17.00
C ASP A 269 -0.54 -20.37 -15.69
N LEU A 270 -1.78 -20.85 -15.77
CA LEU A 270 -2.34 -21.76 -14.79
C LEU A 270 -2.19 -23.19 -15.32
N GLU A 271 -1.61 -24.07 -14.52
CA GLU A 271 -1.50 -25.50 -14.79
C GLU A 271 -2.44 -26.27 -13.84
N ASP A 272 -3.19 -27.24 -14.36
CA ASP A 272 -4.01 -28.13 -13.54
C ASP A 272 -3.26 -29.40 -13.13
N GLU A 273 -3.97 -30.34 -12.51
CA GLU A 273 -3.44 -31.63 -12.04
C GLU A 273 -3.04 -32.55 -13.21
N ASP A 274 -3.71 -32.42 -14.36
CA ASP A 274 -3.46 -33.19 -15.59
C ASP A 274 -2.36 -32.56 -16.47
N GLY A 275 -1.84 -31.39 -16.07
CA GLY A 275 -0.79 -30.67 -16.80
C GLY A 275 -1.30 -29.78 -17.94
N ASN A 276 -2.61 -29.61 -18.08
CA ASN A 276 -3.20 -28.66 -19.02
C ASN A 276 -2.85 -27.24 -18.58
N ARG A 277 -2.49 -26.38 -19.55
CA ARG A 277 -2.11 -24.99 -19.29
C ARG A 277 -3.05 -24.01 -19.96
N ILE A 278 -3.46 -23.01 -19.21
CA ILE A 278 -4.28 -21.88 -19.70
C ILE A 278 -3.60 -20.56 -19.35
N SER A 279 -3.74 -19.54 -20.20
CA SER A 279 -3.06 -18.28 -19.94
C SER A 279 -3.64 -17.53 -18.76
N LEU A 280 -2.80 -17.15 -17.79
CA LEU A 280 -3.24 -16.44 -16.59
C LEU A 280 -3.80 -15.05 -16.94
N ILE A 281 -3.19 -14.36 -17.90
CA ILE A 281 -3.64 -13.01 -18.32
C ILE A 281 -5.02 -13.04 -18.97
N GLU A 282 -5.34 -14.06 -19.76
CA GLU A 282 -6.66 -14.20 -20.39
C GLU A 282 -7.75 -14.43 -19.35
N LYS A 283 -7.48 -15.30 -18.35
CA LYS A 283 -8.40 -15.50 -17.22
C LYS A 283 -8.55 -14.25 -16.37
N PHE A 284 -7.48 -13.46 -16.21
CA PHE A 284 -7.54 -12.18 -15.52
C PHE A 284 -8.41 -11.17 -16.28
N ASP A 285 -8.20 -11.02 -17.59
CA ASP A 285 -8.93 -10.09 -18.46
C ASP A 285 -10.42 -10.51 -18.65
N GLY A 286 -10.74 -11.80 -18.49
CA GLY A 286 -12.12 -12.33 -18.45
C GLY A 286 -12.81 -12.24 -17.08
N SER A 287 -12.17 -11.67 -16.07
CA SER A 287 -12.72 -11.56 -14.71
C SER A 287 -13.17 -10.14 -14.36
N VAL A 288 -13.75 -9.95 -13.17
CA VAL A 288 -14.07 -8.62 -12.61
C VAL A 288 -12.85 -7.74 -12.32
N ALA A 289 -11.63 -8.23 -12.57
CA ALA A 289 -10.44 -7.39 -12.62
C ALA A 289 -10.42 -6.49 -13.86
N ASN A 290 -11.15 -6.87 -14.92
CA ASN A 290 -11.43 -6.03 -16.06
C ASN A 290 -12.46 -4.93 -15.70
N PRO A 291 -12.11 -3.64 -15.86
CA PRO A 291 -13.01 -2.52 -15.55
C PRO A 291 -14.38 -2.61 -16.22
N ALA A 292 -14.44 -3.08 -17.48
CA ALA A 292 -15.70 -3.19 -18.22
C ALA A 292 -16.63 -4.25 -17.61
N ILE A 293 -16.11 -5.45 -17.33
CA ILE A 293 -16.88 -6.52 -16.69
C ILE A 293 -17.33 -6.09 -15.29
N ARG A 294 -16.44 -5.43 -14.55
CA ARG A 294 -16.76 -4.88 -13.23
C ARG A 294 -17.89 -3.84 -13.29
N ARG A 295 -17.86 -2.92 -14.27
CA ARG A 295 -18.93 -1.94 -14.48
C ARG A 295 -20.25 -2.64 -14.80
N CYS A 296 -20.26 -3.59 -15.74
CA CYS A 296 -21.45 -4.34 -16.10
C CYS A 296 -22.07 -5.04 -14.88
N GLU A 297 -21.28 -5.75 -14.07
CA GLU A 297 -21.78 -6.42 -12.87
C GLU A 297 -22.37 -5.42 -11.85
N LEU A 298 -21.72 -4.27 -11.64
CA LEU A 298 -22.25 -3.23 -10.75
C LEU A 298 -23.60 -2.69 -11.26
N MET A 299 -23.72 -2.42 -12.56
CA MET A 299 -24.98 -1.95 -13.16
C MET A 299 -26.08 -2.99 -13.03
N THR A 300 -25.81 -4.27 -13.33
CA THR A 300 -26.78 -5.36 -13.16
C THR A 300 -27.32 -5.42 -11.74
N ARG A 301 -26.44 -5.26 -10.74
CA ARG A 301 -26.83 -5.34 -9.33
C ARG A 301 -27.66 -4.14 -8.88
N ILE A 302 -27.31 -2.95 -9.32
CA ILE A 302 -28.04 -1.72 -8.97
C ILE A 302 -29.40 -1.72 -9.66
N ARG A 303 -29.46 -2.11 -10.93
CA ARG A 303 -30.72 -2.26 -11.64
C ARG A 303 -31.62 -3.30 -10.97
N GLY A 304 -31.06 -4.42 -10.51
CA GLY A 304 -31.84 -5.39 -9.75
C GLY A 304 -32.37 -4.84 -8.42
N PHE A 305 -31.62 -4.00 -7.70
CA PHE A 305 -32.14 -3.32 -6.51
C PHE A 305 -33.26 -2.33 -6.83
N GLU A 306 -33.17 -1.63 -7.95
CA GLU A 306 -34.25 -0.76 -8.43
C GLU A 306 -35.50 -1.55 -8.81
N ASN A 307 -35.36 -2.69 -9.48
CA ASN A 307 -36.49 -3.57 -9.78
C ASN A 307 -37.18 -4.04 -8.49
N ILE A 308 -36.41 -4.53 -7.51
CA ILE A 308 -36.94 -4.92 -6.17
C ILE A 308 -37.66 -3.73 -5.51
N CYS A 309 -37.09 -2.53 -5.61
CA CYS A 309 -37.69 -1.32 -5.06
C CYS A 309 -39.09 -1.09 -5.64
N ASN A 310 -39.21 -1.15 -6.97
CA ASN A 310 -40.47 -0.91 -7.67
C ASN A 310 -41.49 -2.03 -7.41
N GLU A 311 -41.05 -3.29 -7.41
CA GLU A 311 -41.91 -4.47 -7.20
C GLU A 311 -42.49 -4.53 -5.78
N LEU A 312 -41.68 -4.19 -4.77
CA LEU A 312 -42.06 -4.29 -3.36
C LEU A 312 -42.55 -2.97 -2.75
N GLY A 313 -42.73 -1.93 -3.56
CA GLY A 313 -43.28 -0.64 -3.12
C GLY A 313 -42.34 0.21 -2.24
N TYR A 314 -41.03 0.00 -2.32
CA TYR A 314 -40.05 0.88 -1.69
C TYR A 314 -39.86 2.17 -2.50
N VAL A 315 -39.18 3.14 -1.90
CA VAL A 315 -38.79 4.39 -2.56
C VAL A 315 -37.29 4.63 -2.43
N GLY A 316 -36.70 5.27 -3.44
CA GLY A 316 -35.28 5.61 -3.49
C GLY A 316 -34.99 7.05 -3.07
N GLU A 317 -33.96 7.25 -2.26
CA GLU A 317 -33.34 8.57 -2.03
C GLU A 317 -31.85 8.53 -2.36
N PHE A 318 -31.38 9.65 -2.92
CA PHE A 318 -29.98 9.93 -3.14
C PHE A 318 -29.43 10.82 -2.03
N TYR A 319 -28.42 10.33 -1.32
CA TYR A 319 -27.75 11.06 -0.25
C TYR A 319 -26.30 11.38 -0.62
N THR A 320 -25.89 12.61 -0.29
CA THR A 320 -24.48 13.02 -0.34
C THR A 320 -24.02 13.37 1.07
N LEU A 321 -22.93 12.73 1.54
CA LEU A 321 -22.29 13.00 2.82
C LEU A 321 -20.86 13.51 2.61
N THR A 322 -20.56 14.67 3.19
CA THR A 322 -19.25 15.34 3.09
C THR A 322 -18.65 15.54 4.48
N ALA A 323 -17.33 15.56 4.59
CA ALA A 323 -16.65 15.82 5.85
C ALA A 323 -16.54 17.34 6.19
N PRO A 324 -16.41 17.71 7.48
CA PRO A 324 -16.13 19.09 7.91
C PRO A 324 -14.92 19.73 7.26
N SER A 325 -14.85 21.07 7.27
CA SER A 325 -13.77 21.82 6.59
C SER A 325 -12.37 21.43 7.05
N LYS A 326 -12.18 21.00 8.32
CA LYS A 326 -10.87 20.58 8.84
C LYS A 326 -10.27 19.34 8.16
N TYR A 327 -11.08 18.59 7.41
CA TYR A 327 -10.63 17.43 6.63
C TYR A 327 -10.15 17.82 5.22
N HIS A 328 -10.56 18.99 4.71
CA HIS A 328 -10.25 19.45 3.35
C HIS A 328 -8.97 20.29 3.34
N ALA A 329 -7.98 19.85 2.57
CA ALA A 329 -6.68 20.50 2.44
C ALA A 329 -6.77 21.81 1.65
N THR A 330 -7.67 21.89 0.67
CA THR A 330 -7.92 23.10 -0.12
C THR A 330 -9.40 23.48 -0.14
N THR A 331 -9.67 24.75 -0.40
CA THR A 331 -11.03 25.25 -0.63
C THR A 331 -11.48 24.88 -2.05
N LYS A 332 -12.78 24.98 -2.34
CA LYS A 332 -13.34 24.74 -3.69
C LYS A 332 -12.66 25.53 -4.82
N ALA A 333 -12.06 26.68 -4.50
CA ALA A 333 -11.30 27.50 -5.45
C ALA A 333 -9.83 27.02 -5.64
N GLY A 334 -9.43 25.93 -4.98
CA GLY A 334 -8.09 25.36 -5.02
C GLY A 334 -7.04 26.09 -4.17
N TYR A 335 -7.45 26.98 -3.25
CA TYR A 335 -6.53 27.64 -2.33
C TYR A 335 -6.37 26.85 -1.04
N ARG A 336 -5.22 26.97 -0.38
CA ARG A 336 -4.97 26.30 0.91
C ARG A 336 -6.05 26.68 1.94
N ASN A 337 -6.66 25.67 2.54
CA ASN A 337 -7.59 25.86 3.64
C ASN A 337 -6.83 26.03 4.96
N THR A 338 -7.09 27.12 5.68
CA THR A 338 -6.46 27.41 6.98
C THR A 338 -7.03 26.57 8.11
N LYS A 339 -8.21 25.97 7.93
CA LYS A 339 -8.86 25.10 8.91
C LYS A 339 -8.37 23.66 8.87
N TRP A 340 -7.65 23.26 7.82
CA TRP A 340 -7.20 21.89 7.63
C TRP A 340 -6.26 21.46 8.75
N LYS A 341 -6.56 20.31 9.38
CA LYS A 341 -5.81 19.79 10.54
C LYS A 341 -4.93 18.58 10.19
N GLY A 342 -4.47 18.48 8.94
CA GLY A 342 -3.58 17.39 8.51
C GLY A 342 -4.29 16.05 8.31
N ALA A 343 -5.61 16.05 8.07
CA ALA A 343 -6.33 14.82 7.78
C ALA A 343 -5.96 14.30 6.38
N SER A 344 -5.63 13.03 6.32
CA SER A 344 -5.46 12.28 5.08
C SER A 344 -6.79 11.75 4.57
N PRO A 345 -6.91 11.41 3.27
CA PRO A 345 -8.09 10.75 2.73
C PRO A 345 -8.49 9.46 3.48
N ALA A 346 -7.54 8.69 4.00
CA ALA A 346 -7.83 7.53 4.83
C ALA A 346 -8.49 7.91 6.18
N ASP A 347 -8.09 9.02 6.82
CA ASP A 347 -8.72 9.49 8.06
C ASP A 347 -10.15 9.95 7.80
N THR A 348 -10.36 10.70 6.72
CA THR A 348 -11.69 11.16 6.34
C THR A 348 -12.59 9.98 6.01
N GLN A 349 -12.09 8.96 5.31
CA GLN A 349 -12.85 7.74 5.05
C GLN A 349 -13.21 7.04 6.37
N ASN A 350 -12.27 6.93 7.32
CA ASN A 350 -12.52 6.36 8.64
C ASN A 350 -13.60 7.15 9.41
N TYR A 351 -13.55 8.48 9.36
CA TYR A 351 -14.58 9.35 9.92
C TYR A 351 -15.96 9.07 9.33
N LEU A 352 -16.10 9.04 8.00
CA LEU A 352 -17.37 8.72 7.33
C LEU A 352 -17.87 7.31 7.68
N THR A 353 -16.97 6.32 7.77
CA THR A 353 -17.35 4.97 8.22
C THR A 353 -17.81 4.92 9.68
N GLY A 354 -17.22 5.73 10.56
CA GLY A 354 -17.62 5.86 11.96
C GLY A 354 -19.02 6.47 12.10
N ILE A 355 -19.30 7.54 11.35
CA ILE A 355 -20.65 8.11 11.24
C ILE A 355 -21.64 7.07 10.74
N TRP A 356 -21.32 6.38 9.65
CA TRP A 356 -22.20 5.39 9.06
C TRP A 356 -22.46 4.21 10.00
N ALA A 357 -21.48 3.79 10.79
CA ALA A 357 -21.68 2.76 11.82
C ALA A 357 -22.70 3.20 12.88
N ARG A 358 -22.63 4.46 13.34
CA ARG A 358 -23.60 5.03 14.29
C ARG A 358 -24.99 5.17 13.69
N ILE A 359 -25.09 5.62 12.44
CA ILE A 359 -26.35 5.69 11.68
C ILE A 359 -26.99 4.31 11.58
N ARG A 360 -26.25 3.29 11.11
CA ARG A 360 -26.78 1.92 11.00
C ARG A 360 -27.24 1.36 12.34
N ALA A 361 -26.49 1.61 13.41
CA ALA A 361 -26.87 1.18 14.75
C ALA A 361 -28.16 1.88 15.23
N LYS A 362 -28.36 3.16 14.87
CA LYS A 362 -29.58 3.90 15.20
C LYS A 362 -30.79 3.40 14.40
N LEU A 363 -30.65 3.20 13.10
CA LEU A 363 -31.70 2.64 12.24
C LEU A 363 -32.13 1.25 12.74
N HIS A 364 -31.17 0.39 13.08
CA HIS A 364 -31.46 -0.94 13.62
C HIS A 364 -32.24 -0.89 14.94
N ARG A 365 -31.90 0.02 15.86
CA ARG A 365 -32.65 0.18 17.13
C ARG A 365 -34.08 0.69 16.94
N GLU A 366 -34.36 1.29 15.79
CA GLU A 366 -35.69 1.76 15.41
C GLU A 366 -36.36 0.81 14.41
N GLU A 367 -35.77 -0.39 14.20
CA GLU A 367 -36.29 -1.43 13.31
C GLU A 367 -36.45 -0.98 11.84
N ILE A 368 -35.77 0.12 11.46
CA ILE A 368 -35.79 0.64 10.10
C ILE A 368 -34.76 -0.11 9.24
N ARG A 369 -35.23 -0.73 8.17
CA ARG A 369 -34.42 -1.51 7.24
C ARG A 369 -34.21 -0.73 5.95
N ILE A 370 -32.96 -0.72 5.47
CA ILE A 370 -32.58 -0.04 4.23
C ILE A 370 -31.64 -0.92 3.40
N PHE A 371 -31.73 -0.81 2.08
CA PHE A 371 -30.82 -1.46 1.15
C PHE A 371 -30.38 -0.48 0.06
N GLY A 372 -29.34 -0.80 -0.70
CA GLY A 372 -28.82 0.13 -1.70
C GLY A 372 -27.31 0.04 -1.92
N ILE A 373 -26.71 1.15 -2.33
CA ILE A 373 -25.28 1.23 -2.61
C ILE A 373 -24.68 2.56 -2.11
N ARG A 374 -23.46 2.48 -1.59
CA ARG A 374 -22.59 3.61 -1.30
C ARG A 374 -21.41 3.64 -2.25
N VAL A 375 -21.18 4.79 -2.86
CA VAL A 375 -20.03 5.16 -3.68
C VAL A 375 -19.18 6.17 -2.90
N ALA A 376 -17.88 5.92 -2.79
CA ALA A 376 -16.92 6.86 -2.22
C ALA A 376 -16.07 7.46 -3.35
N GLU A 377 -16.04 8.79 -3.41
CA GLU A 377 -15.38 9.57 -4.46
C GLU A 377 -14.49 10.65 -3.82
N PRO A 378 -13.35 11.02 -4.42
CA PRO A 378 -12.56 12.14 -3.95
C PRO A 378 -13.16 13.48 -4.41
N HIS A 379 -13.11 14.51 -3.57
CA HIS A 379 -13.12 15.89 -4.04
C HIS A 379 -11.80 16.25 -4.72
N HIS A 380 -11.74 17.41 -5.39
CA HIS A 380 -10.54 17.91 -6.07
C HIS A 380 -9.25 17.93 -5.20
N ASP A 381 -9.37 17.97 -3.88
CA ASP A 381 -8.23 17.97 -2.94
C ASP A 381 -7.89 16.57 -2.37
N GLY A 382 -8.56 15.53 -2.88
CA GLY A 382 -8.43 14.14 -2.46
C GLY A 382 -9.32 13.75 -1.28
N THR A 383 -10.09 14.67 -0.69
CA THR A 383 -10.95 14.37 0.46
C THR A 383 -12.14 13.50 0.04
N PRO A 384 -12.32 12.29 0.60
CA PRO A 384 -13.46 11.44 0.31
C PRO A 384 -14.78 12.09 0.71
N HIS A 385 -15.79 11.90 -0.13
CA HIS A 385 -17.21 12.12 0.16
C HIS A 385 -18.00 10.91 -0.36
N TRP A 386 -19.21 10.73 0.17
CA TRP A 386 -20.04 9.58 -0.17
C TRP A 386 -21.30 9.99 -0.90
N HIS A 387 -21.57 9.29 -1.98
CA HIS A 387 -22.86 9.26 -2.67
C HIS A 387 -23.56 7.95 -2.35
N MET A 388 -24.82 8.00 -1.97
CA MET A 388 -25.56 6.82 -1.54
C MET A 388 -26.92 6.80 -2.21
N LEU A 389 -27.22 5.72 -2.91
CA LEU A 389 -28.56 5.42 -3.38
C LEU A 389 -29.17 4.42 -2.39
N ILE A 390 -30.15 4.85 -1.61
CA ILE A 390 -30.75 4.08 -0.54
C ILE A 390 -32.24 3.89 -0.83
N PHE A 391 -32.70 2.65 -0.66
CA PHE A 391 -34.09 2.23 -0.78
C PHE A 391 -34.65 1.91 0.61
N MET A 392 -35.86 2.39 0.88
CA MET A 392 -36.55 2.27 2.17
C MET A 392 -38.06 2.34 1.98
N LEU A 393 -38.83 2.04 3.02
CA LEU A 393 -40.29 2.17 2.99
C LEU A 393 -40.69 3.66 2.86
N PRO A 394 -41.80 3.98 2.16
CA PRO A 394 -42.26 5.36 1.99
C PRO A 394 -42.42 6.14 3.31
N GLU A 395 -42.94 5.48 4.34
CA GLU A 395 -43.14 6.02 5.68
C GLU A 395 -41.83 6.36 6.40
N ASP A 396 -40.75 5.63 6.11
CA ASP A 396 -39.46 5.76 6.78
C ASP A 396 -38.60 6.91 6.23
N VAL A 397 -38.89 7.42 5.03
CA VAL A 397 -38.08 8.43 4.33
C VAL A 397 -37.72 9.62 5.23
N LYS A 398 -38.73 10.21 5.87
CA LYS A 398 -38.52 11.39 6.74
C LYS A 398 -37.62 11.03 7.92
N ARG A 399 -37.78 9.83 8.48
CA ARG A 399 -37.03 9.39 9.67
C ARG A 399 -35.59 9.04 9.33
N VAL A 400 -35.36 8.30 8.24
CA VAL A 400 -34.02 7.97 7.72
C VAL A 400 -33.25 9.25 7.42
N ARG A 401 -33.85 10.18 6.68
CA ARG A 401 -33.24 11.47 6.34
C ARG A 401 -32.86 12.27 7.59
N LEU A 402 -33.74 12.31 8.60
CA LEU A 402 -33.49 12.96 9.87
C LEU A 402 -32.30 12.35 10.61
N ILE A 403 -32.26 11.02 10.75
CA ILE A 403 -31.19 10.30 11.44
C ILE A 403 -29.84 10.57 10.76
N ILE A 404 -29.76 10.43 9.44
CA ILE A 404 -28.52 10.65 8.69
C ILE A 404 -28.06 12.09 8.84
N ARG A 405 -28.98 13.06 8.70
CA ARG A 405 -28.69 14.49 8.84
C ARG A 405 -28.12 14.82 10.22
N ASP A 406 -28.75 14.33 11.28
CA ASP A 406 -28.38 14.69 12.64
C ASP A 406 -26.96 14.21 12.97
N TYR A 407 -26.58 12.99 12.56
CA TYR A 407 -25.20 12.50 12.70
C TYR A 407 -24.22 13.25 11.77
N ALA A 408 -24.61 13.59 10.54
CA ALA A 408 -23.75 14.34 9.62
C ALA A 408 -23.47 15.77 10.10
N TRP A 409 -24.39 16.36 10.86
CA TRP A 409 -24.32 17.74 11.37
C TRP A 409 -23.71 17.86 12.78
N GLU A 410 -23.46 16.75 13.46
CA GLU A 410 -22.95 16.72 14.84
C GLU A 410 -21.56 17.37 14.95
N GLU A 411 -20.61 16.94 14.11
CA GLU A 411 -19.23 17.42 14.16
C GLU A 411 -19.07 18.77 13.45
N ASP A 412 -18.49 19.74 14.17
CA ASP A 412 -18.27 21.11 13.71
C ASP A 412 -19.57 21.82 13.26
N ARG A 413 -20.68 21.59 14.00
CA ARG A 413 -22.01 22.17 13.73
C ARG A 413 -22.00 23.70 13.54
N HIS A 414 -21.06 24.39 14.20
CA HIS A 414 -20.86 25.84 14.10
C HIS A 414 -20.48 26.31 12.67
N GLU A 415 -20.05 25.41 11.77
CA GLU A 415 -19.81 25.72 10.35
C GLU A 415 -21.12 25.80 9.53
N LEU A 416 -22.22 25.25 10.03
CA LEU A 416 -23.48 25.07 9.31
C LEU A 416 -24.43 26.27 9.44
N LYS A 417 -23.88 27.49 9.29
CA LYS A 417 -24.62 28.75 9.52
C LYS A 417 -25.58 29.14 8.39
N SER A 418 -25.40 28.56 7.20
CA SER A 418 -26.23 28.84 6.02
C SER A 418 -26.79 27.55 5.44
N ASP A 419 -27.89 27.64 4.70
CA ASP A 419 -28.48 26.46 4.05
C ASP A 419 -27.55 25.88 2.98
N LYS A 420 -26.73 26.71 2.35
CA LYS A 420 -25.64 26.25 1.48
C LYS A 420 -24.63 25.39 2.23
N ALA A 421 -24.22 25.78 3.43
CA ALA A 421 -23.28 25.00 4.25
C ALA A 421 -23.90 23.69 4.75
N LYS A 422 -25.18 23.74 5.17
CA LYS A 422 -25.96 22.55 5.54
C LYS A 422 -26.08 21.56 4.38
N LYS A 423 -26.45 22.06 3.19
CA LYS A 423 -26.56 21.26 1.95
C LYS A 423 -25.22 20.68 1.52
N ALA A 424 -24.13 21.45 1.64
CA ALA A 424 -22.78 20.96 1.34
C ALA A 424 -22.33 19.83 2.29
N ARG A 425 -22.80 19.83 3.55
CA ARG A 425 -22.50 18.79 4.52
C ARG A 425 -23.32 17.52 4.29
N PHE A 426 -24.63 17.70 4.12
CA PHE A 426 -25.58 16.63 3.85
C PHE A 426 -26.64 17.12 2.88
N HIS A 427 -26.76 16.45 1.74
CA HIS A 427 -27.82 16.69 0.77
C HIS A 427 -28.61 15.40 0.57
N ALA A 428 -29.94 15.51 0.69
CA ALA A 428 -30.89 14.49 0.28
C ALA A 428 -31.70 14.96 -0.92
N GLU A 429 -31.90 14.06 -1.87
CA GLU A 429 -32.74 14.23 -3.04
C GLU A 429 -33.56 12.95 -3.24
N ALA A 430 -34.88 13.08 -3.35
CA ALA A 430 -35.74 11.94 -3.66
C ALA A 430 -35.55 11.55 -5.13
N ILE A 431 -35.51 10.26 -5.43
CA ILE A 431 -35.45 9.80 -6.81
C ILE A 431 -36.81 10.05 -7.46
N ASP A 432 -36.78 10.72 -8.60
CA ASP A 432 -37.95 11.05 -9.41
C ASP A 432 -37.97 10.15 -10.65
N PRO A 433 -38.88 9.16 -10.73
CA PRO A 433 -38.96 8.24 -11.86
C PRO A 433 -39.15 8.94 -13.21
N GLU A 434 -39.74 10.14 -13.23
CA GLU A 434 -39.96 10.92 -14.46
C GLU A 434 -38.67 11.59 -14.96
N LYS A 435 -37.73 11.90 -14.07
CA LYS A 435 -36.43 12.52 -14.41
C LYS A 435 -35.34 11.51 -14.73
N GLY A 436 -35.51 10.27 -14.27
CA GLY A 436 -34.61 9.17 -14.60
C GLY A 436 -34.64 8.05 -13.57
N SER A 437 -34.20 6.87 -14.02
CA SER A 437 -34.06 5.69 -13.15
C SER A 437 -33.11 5.93 -11.97
N ALA A 438 -33.37 5.27 -10.84
CA ALA A 438 -32.47 5.26 -9.69
C ALA A 438 -31.05 4.79 -10.08
N THR A 439 -30.98 3.82 -11.01
CA THR A 439 -29.73 3.38 -11.63
C THR A 439 -29.01 4.52 -12.36
N GLY A 440 -29.74 5.37 -13.09
CA GLY A 440 -29.19 6.54 -13.79
C GLY A 440 -28.49 7.53 -12.86
N TYR A 441 -29.06 7.78 -11.68
CA TYR A 441 -28.48 8.68 -10.68
C TYR A 441 -27.08 8.24 -10.21
N VAL A 442 -26.87 6.93 -10.02
CA VAL A 442 -25.57 6.39 -9.58
C VAL A 442 -24.65 6.02 -10.76
N ALA A 443 -25.19 5.85 -11.97
CA ALA A 443 -24.44 5.41 -13.14
C ALA A 443 -23.28 6.34 -13.48
N LYS A 444 -23.50 7.67 -13.42
CA LYS A 444 -22.45 8.68 -13.61
C LYS A 444 -21.27 8.40 -12.69
N TYR A 445 -21.53 8.21 -11.40
CA TYR A 445 -20.51 7.97 -10.39
C TYR A 445 -19.76 6.65 -10.62
N ILE A 446 -20.40 5.61 -11.13
CA ILE A 446 -19.74 4.34 -11.44
C ILE A 446 -18.76 4.53 -12.60
N SER A 447 -19.20 5.17 -13.69
CA SER A 447 -18.36 5.43 -14.86
C SER A 447 -17.18 6.33 -14.49
N LYS A 448 -17.40 7.44 -13.77
CA LYS A 448 -16.34 8.33 -13.28
C LYS A 448 -15.26 7.61 -12.46
N ASN A 449 -15.68 6.66 -11.61
CA ASN A 449 -14.79 6.02 -10.64
C ASN A 449 -14.09 4.75 -11.14
N ILE A 450 -14.44 4.24 -12.32
CA ILE A 450 -13.89 2.98 -12.87
C ILE A 450 -12.98 3.25 -14.07
N ASP A 451 -13.53 3.74 -15.19
CA ASP A 451 -12.78 3.84 -16.45
C ASP A 451 -13.20 5.01 -17.35
N GLY A 452 -14.12 5.88 -16.91
CA GLY A 452 -14.59 7.02 -17.69
C GLY A 452 -15.37 6.63 -18.95
N TYR A 453 -15.90 5.41 -19.01
CA TYR A 453 -16.62 4.91 -20.19
C TYR A 453 -17.92 5.66 -20.48
N ALA A 454 -18.17 5.88 -21.78
CA ALA A 454 -19.33 6.62 -22.31
C ALA A 454 -19.45 8.06 -21.78
N LEU A 455 -18.31 8.67 -21.43
CA LEU A 455 -18.20 10.05 -20.94
C LEU A 455 -17.19 10.85 -21.78
N ASP A 456 -17.04 10.51 -23.07
CA ASP A 456 -15.98 11.06 -23.94
C ASP A 456 -16.11 12.60 -24.11
N ASP A 457 -17.32 13.15 -23.98
CA ASP A 457 -17.61 14.59 -24.11
C ASP A 457 -18.03 15.27 -22.79
N GLU A 458 -18.01 14.55 -21.66
CA GLU A 458 -18.40 15.11 -20.36
C GLU A 458 -17.20 15.65 -19.60
N THR A 459 -17.36 16.86 -19.06
CA THR A 459 -16.37 17.51 -18.19
C THR A 459 -16.67 17.26 -16.72
N ASP A 460 -15.62 17.21 -15.94
CA ASP A 460 -15.69 16.98 -14.52
C ASP A 460 -15.88 18.29 -13.73
N ASP A 461 -16.93 18.40 -12.92
CA ASP A 461 -17.25 19.63 -12.18
C ASP A 461 -16.15 20.04 -11.17
N GLU A 462 -15.43 19.06 -10.64
CA GLU A 462 -14.38 19.26 -9.64
C GLU A 462 -13.08 19.75 -10.30
N SER A 463 -12.59 19.08 -11.35
CA SER A 463 -11.33 19.44 -12.04
C SER A 463 -11.49 20.42 -13.21
N GLY A 464 -12.58 20.34 -13.96
CA GLY A 464 -12.79 21.02 -15.25
C GLY A 464 -12.21 20.28 -16.46
N GLU A 465 -11.60 19.10 -16.26
CA GLU A 465 -11.03 18.24 -17.32
C GLU A 465 -12.05 17.21 -17.84
N LEU A 466 -11.73 16.50 -18.92
CA LEU A 466 -12.58 15.42 -19.44
C LEU A 466 -12.62 14.25 -18.44
N LEU A 467 -13.79 13.64 -18.25
CA LEU A 467 -13.98 12.57 -17.27
C LEU A 467 -13.10 11.33 -17.52
N LYS A 468 -12.78 11.05 -18.78
CA LYS A 468 -11.86 9.98 -19.17
C LYS A 468 -10.42 10.22 -18.71
N GLU A 469 -9.98 11.47 -18.68
CA GLU A 469 -8.62 11.85 -18.29
C GLU A 469 -8.43 11.80 -16.77
N THR A 470 -9.50 12.01 -16.01
CA THR A 470 -9.49 12.03 -14.54
C THR A 470 -9.69 10.65 -13.89
N ALA A 471 -10.33 9.69 -14.56
CA ALA A 471 -10.58 8.35 -14.03
C ALA A 471 -9.31 7.61 -13.52
N PRO A 472 -8.12 7.70 -14.18
CA PRO A 472 -6.88 7.16 -13.64
C PRO A 472 -6.46 7.79 -12.31
N ALA A 473 -6.70 9.10 -12.11
CA ALA A 473 -6.38 9.79 -10.87
C ALA A 473 -7.27 9.33 -9.72
N VAL A 474 -8.57 9.15 -9.98
CA VAL A 474 -9.53 8.59 -9.01
C VAL A 474 -9.16 7.14 -8.65
N SER A 475 -8.79 6.31 -9.63
CA SER A 475 -8.32 4.94 -9.40
C SER A 475 -7.01 4.90 -8.60
N ALA A 476 -6.08 5.80 -8.90
CA ALA A 476 -4.82 5.92 -8.17
C ALA A 476 -5.06 6.37 -6.72
N TRP A 477 -5.94 7.35 -6.51
CA TRP A 477 -6.38 7.79 -5.19
C TRP A 477 -6.96 6.64 -4.36
N ALA A 478 -7.93 5.90 -4.90
CA ALA A 478 -8.58 4.81 -4.18
C ALA A 478 -7.57 3.71 -3.81
N ALA A 479 -6.65 3.38 -4.72
CA ALA A 479 -5.58 2.41 -4.48
C ALA A 479 -4.56 2.90 -3.43
N ARG A 480 -4.16 4.18 -3.50
CA ARG A 480 -3.18 4.80 -2.59
C ARG A 480 -3.66 4.81 -1.15
N TRP A 481 -4.93 5.12 -0.96
CA TRP A 481 -5.54 5.28 0.36
C TRP A 481 -6.32 4.05 0.83
N HIS A 482 -6.32 2.98 0.03
CA HIS A 482 -7.03 1.72 0.29
C HIS A 482 -8.55 1.92 0.52
N ILE A 483 -9.16 2.80 -0.26
CA ILE A 483 -10.57 3.16 -0.12
C ILE A 483 -11.41 2.23 -1.01
N ARG A 484 -12.31 1.47 -0.39
CA ARG A 484 -13.34 0.71 -1.11
C ARG A 484 -14.37 1.67 -1.69
N GLN A 485 -14.28 1.94 -3.00
CA GLN A 485 -15.19 2.86 -3.69
C GLN A 485 -16.66 2.40 -3.66
N PHE A 486 -16.94 1.13 -3.99
CA PHE A 486 -18.31 0.62 -4.08
C PHE A 486 -18.65 -0.37 -2.96
N GLN A 487 -19.74 -0.10 -2.24
CA GLN A 487 -20.23 -0.95 -1.15
C GLN A 487 -21.76 -1.06 -1.22
N PHE A 488 -22.26 -2.27 -1.45
CA PHE A 488 -23.69 -2.56 -1.34
C PHE A 488 -24.10 -2.65 0.13
N ILE A 489 -25.33 -2.24 0.39
CA ILE A 489 -26.01 -2.24 1.68
C ILE A 489 -27.23 -3.16 1.50
N GLY A 490 -27.38 -4.17 2.34
CA GLY A 490 -28.37 -5.24 2.12
C GLY A 490 -28.08 -6.12 0.90
N GLY A 491 -29.07 -6.94 0.53
CA GLY A 491 -29.06 -7.86 -0.60
C GLY A 491 -28.29 -9.16 -0.38
N ALA A 492 -28.45 -10.08 -1.33
CA ALA A 492 -27.79 -11.38 -1.32
C ALA A 492 -26.29 -11.30 -1.71
N PRO A 493 -25.44 -12.25 -1.25
CA PRO A 493 -24.01 -12.23 -1.54
C PRO A 493 -23.70 -12.41 -3.03
N VAL A 494 -22.91 -11.49 -3.59
CA VAL A 494 -22.40 -11.61 -4.97
C VAL A 494 -21.46 -12.81 -5.15
N THR A 495 -20.83 -13.28 -4.08
CA THR A 495 -19.95 -14.46 -4.14
C THR A 495 -20.74 -15.70 -4.53
N VAL A 496 -21.89 -15.96 -3.88
CA VAL A 496 -22.75 -17.12 -4.20
C VAL A 496 -23.28 -17.00 -5.62
N TYR A 497 -23.76 -15.80 -6.02
CA TYR A 497 -24.17 -15.51 -7.38
C TYR A 497 -23.10 -15.86 -8.43
N ARG A 498 -21.83 -15.51 -8.18
CA ARG A 498 -20.72 -15.82 -9.09
C ARG A 498 -20.38 -17.31 -9.13
N GLU A 499 -20.54 -18.03 -8.02
CA GLU A 499 -20.30 -19.48 -8.01
C GLU A 499 -21.41 -20.24 -8.71
N LEU A 500 -22.68 -19.87 -8.52
CA LEU A 500 -23.82 -20.45 -9.23
C LEU A 500 -23.70 -20.28 -10.75
N ARG A 501 -23.21 -19.14 -11.22
CA ARG A 501 -22.98 -18.88 -12.66
C ARG A 501 -21.88 -19.74 -13.29
N LYS A 502 -21.11 -20.50 -12.50
CA LYS A 502 -20.16 -21.49 -13.03
C LYS A 502 -20.82 -22.84 -13.28
N MET A 503 -21.99 -23.07 -12.69
CA MET A 503 -22.79 -24.24 -12.96
C MET A 503 -23.44 -24.06 -14.33
N ALA A 504 -23.20 -25.01 -15.22
CA ALA A 504 -23.80 -25.05 -16.55
C ALA A 504 -24.98 -26.03 -16.62
N ASP A 505 -25.18 -26.84 -15.58
CA ASP A 505 -26.19 -27.90 -15.55
C ASP A 505 -27.38 -27.54 -14.63
N PRO A 506 -28.54 -27.17 -15.18
CA PRO A 506 -29.76 -26.92 -14.42
C PRO A 506 -30.39 -28.18 -13.83
N GLU A 507 -30.10 -29.38 -14.37
CA GLU A 507 -30.71 -30.62 -13.87
C GLU A 507 -30.17 -30.97 -12.49
N THR A 508 -28.85 -30.86 -12.28
CA THR A 508 -28.24 -31.03 -10.94
C THR A 508 -28.82 -30.04 -9.92
N ALA A 509 -29.09 -28.80 -10.32
CA ALA A 509 -29.70 -27.80 -9.44
C ALA A 509 -31.12 -28.21 -9.01
N ARG A 510 -31.95 -28.68 -9.96
CA ARG A 510 -33.33 -29.15 -9.70
C ARG A 510 -33.39 -30.45 -8.91
N ALA A 511 -32.42 -31.34 -9.12
CA ALA A 511 -32.30 -32.58 -8.37
C ALA A 511 -32.00 -32.33 -6.88
N LEU A 512 -31.38 -31.19 -6.55
CA LEU A 512 -31.10 -30.82 -5.16
C LEU A 512 -32.35 -30.28 -4.46
N SER A 513 -32.95 -29.20 -4.98
CA SER A 513 -34.23 -28.67 -4.50
C SER A 513 -34.83 -27.70 -5.52
N VAL A 514 -36.14 -27.42 -5.40
CA VAL A 514 -36.82 -26.45 -6.25
C VAL A 514 -36.30 -25.04 -5.95
N GLU A 515 -36.16 -24.70 -4.69
CA GLU A 515 -35.70 -23.40 -4.21
C GLU A 515 -34.25 -23.13 -4.62
N PHE A 516 -33.37 -24.13 -4.56
CA PHE A 516 -32.01 -24.00 -5.06
C PHE A 516 -32.00 -23.74 -6.58
N ALA A 517 -32.83 -24.47 -7.34
CA ALA A 517 -32.94 -24.29 -8.78
C ALA A 517 -33.41 -22.88 -9.16
N GLU A 518 -34.36 -22.30 -8.42
CA GLU A 518 -34.79 -20.91 -8.62
C GLU A 518 -33.64 -19.91 -8.43
N VAL A 519 -32.88 -20.06 -7.34
CA VAL A 519 -31.72 -19.21 -7.07
C VAL A 519 -30.63 -19.38 -8.14
N HIS A 520 -30.38 -20.61 -8.57
CA HIS A 520 -29.44 -20.93 -9.65
C HIS A 520 -29.87 -20.28 -10.97
N ASP A 521 -31.11 -20.50 -11.41
CA ASP A 521 -31.61 -20.04 -12.70
C ASP A 521 -31.61 -18.51 -12.76
N ALA A 522 -32.04 -17.84 -11.69
CA ALA A 522 -31.94 -16.39 -11.57
C ALA A 522 -30.49 -15.89 -11.72
N ALA A 523 -29.53 -16.57 -11.06
CA ALA A 523 -28.12 -16.23 -11.16
C ALA A 523 -27.57 -16.45 -12.57
N HIS A 524 -27.87 -17.61 -13.18
CA HIS A 524 -27.43 -18.03 -14.50
C HIS A 524 -27.84 -17.03 -15.58
N TYR A 525 -29.13 -16.66 -15.63
CA TYR A 525 -29.66 -15.69 -16.59
C TYR A 525 -29.35 -14.22 -16.24
N GLY A 526 -28.67 -13.97 -15.13
CA GLY A 526 -28.25 -12.62 -14.75
C GLY A 526 -29.37 -11.75 -14.16
N ARG A 527 -30.46 -12.35 -13.68
CA ARG A 527 -31.61 -11.65 -13.10
C ARG A 527 -31.36 -11.39 -11.61
N TRP A 528 -30.69 -10.27 -11.34
CA TRP A 528 -30.25 -9.96 -9.98
C TRP A 528 -31.42 -9.77 -8.98
N ALA A 529 -32.54 -9.19 -9.41
CA ALA A 529 -33.72 -9.01 -8.57
C ALA A 529 -34.27 -10.36 -8.10
N ASP A 530 -34.59 -11.24 -9.05
CA ASP A 530 -35.04 -12.60 -8.83
C ASP A 530 -34.07 -13.37 -7.92
N TYR A 531 -32.76 -13.25 -8.16
CA TYR A 531 -31.74 -13.91 -7.35
C TYR A 531 -31.76 -13.44 -5.88
N VAL A 532 -31.91 -12.14 -5.65
CA VAL A 532 -31.99 -11.59 -4.29
C VAL A 532 -33.28 -12.02 -3.61
N ASN A 533 -34.41 -12.00 -4.33
CA ASN A 533 -35.70 -12.42 -3.81
C ASN A 533 -35.72 -13.92 -3.46
N ALA A 534 -35.22 -14.78 -4.36
CA ALA A 534 -35.11 -16.22 -4.13
C ALA A 534 -34.13 -16.57 -2.98
N GLN A 535 -33.16 -15.70 -2.69
CA GLN A 535 -32.28 -15.84 -1.52
C GLN A 535 -32.92 -15.42 -0.19
N GLY A 536 -34.17 -14.94 -0.19
CA GLY A 536 -34.89 -14.43 0.99
C GLY A 536 -35.10 -12.91 1.00
N GLY A 537 -34.81 -12.21 -0.10
CA GLY A 537 -35.05 -10.78 -0.26
C GLY A 537 -33.88 -9.87 0.15
N PRO A 538 -34.04 -8.53 0.01
CA PRO A 538 -32.97 -7.56 0.25
C PRO A 538 -32.51 -7.45 1.71
N PHE A 539 -33.31 -7.99 2.65
CA PHE A 539 -33.04 -7.91 4.09
C PHE A 539 -32.70 -9.24 4.74
N VAL A 540 -32.59 -10.32 3.96
CA VAL A 540 -32.30 -11.65 4.47
C VAL A 540 -31.06 -11.68 5.34
N ARG A 541 -31.11 -12.41 6.45
CA ARG A 541 -29.94 -12.62 7.29
C ARG A 541 -29.02 -13.66 6.67
N ARG A 542 -27.73 -13.61 7.02
CA ARG A 542 -26.73 -14.52 6.43
C ARG A 542 -26.98 -15.99 6.74
N ASP A 543 -27.55 -16.26 7.90
CA ASP A 543 -27.93 -17.58 8.38
C ASP A 543 -29.24 -18.10 7.76
N GLU A 544 -30.04 -17.21 7.16
CA GLU A 544 -31.34 -17.51 6.54
C GLU A 544 -31.29 -17.51 5.00
N LEU A 545 -30.08 -17.39 4.40
CA LEU A 545 -29.92 -17.47 2.95
C LEU A 545 -30.32 -18.85 2.44
N GLN A 546 -31.07 -18.93 1.34
CA GLN A 546 -31.43 -20.20 0.70
C GLN A 546 -30.18 -20.96 0.22
N VAL A 547 -29.27 -20.28 -0.48
CA VAL A 547 -28.04 -20.88 -1.01
C VAL A 547 -26.82 -20.21 -0.39
N ARG A 548 -25.91 -21.04 0.13
CA ARG A 548 -24.68 -20.61 0.80
C ARG A 548 -23.44 -21.16 0.11
N ALA A 549 -22.34 -20.42 0.20
CA ALA A 549 -21.05 -20.88 -0.30
C ALA A 549 -20.47 -21.93 0.65
N LEU A 550 -20.05 -23.07 0.10
CA LEU A 550 -19.28 -24.08 0.81
C LEU A 550 -17.81 -23.65 0.86
N TYR A 551 -17.27 -23.58 2.06
CA TYR A 551 -15.86 -23.33 2.30
C TYR A 551 -15.21 -24.58 2.90
N GLU A 552 -14.06 -24.97 2.37
CA GLU A 552 -13.26 -26.07 2.92
C GLU A 552 -11.81 -25.62 3.10
N PRO A 553 -11.14 -26.07 4.18
CA PRO A 553 -9.71 -25.89 4.33
C PRO A 553 -8.97 -26.67 3.25
N ARG A 554 -7.91 -26.07 2.69
CA ARG A 554 -6.93 -26.82 1.92
C ARG A 554 -6.05 -27.64 2.84
N THR A 555 -5.55 -28.76 2.33
CA THR A 555 -4.53 -29.60 2.99
C THR A 555 -3.24 -28.83 3.25
N GLU A 556 -2.92 -27.83 2.42
CA GLU A 556 -1.73 -26.99 2.56
C GLU A 556 -2.00 -25.80 3.52
N LEU A 557 -1.07 -25.60 4.46
CA LEU A 557 -1.00 -24.39 5.27
C LEU A 557 -0.34 -23.26 4.48
N ASN A 558 -0.67 -22.01 4.84
CA ASN A 558 0.03 -20.86 4.30
C ASN A 558 1.45 -20.74 4.89
N GLN A 559 2.25 -19.81 4.37
CA GLN A 559 3.63 -19.57 4.84
C GLN A 559 3.77 -19.19 6.33
N TYR A 560 2.66 -18.95 7.04
CA TYR A 560 2.61 -18.60 8.46
C TYR A 560 1.99 -19.71 9.32
N GLY A 561 1.64 -20.85 8.73
CA GLY A 561 1.03 -21.99 9.44
C GLY A 561 -0.50 -21.91 9.60
N GLU A 562 -1.20 -21.01 8.89
CA GLU A 562 -2.67 -20.96 8.93
C GLU A 562 -3.29 -21.81 7.84
N GLU A 563 -4.43 -22.42 8.16
CA GLU A 563 -5.28 -23.10 7.19
C GLU A 563 -5.74 -22.13 6.08
N ILE A 564 -5.64 -22.59 4.83
CA ILE A 564 -6.14 -21.83 3.69
C ILE A 564 -7.57 -22.27 3.40
N VAL A 565 -8.54 -21.49 3.88
CA VAL A 565 -9.95 -21.74 3.60
C VAL A 565 -10.31 -21.24 2.19
N CYS A 566 -10.85 -22.12 1.35
CA CYS A 566 -11.23 -21.80 -0.02
C CYS A 566 -12.67 -22.22 -0.33
N ILE A 567 -13.31 -21.51 -1.27
CA ILE A 567 -14.64 -21.89 -1.75
C ILE A 567 -14.50 -23.16 -2.59
N LYS A 568 -15.33 -24.15 -2.31
CA LYS A 568 -15.38 -25.42 -3.08
C LYS A 568 -16.65 -25.59 -3.89
N GLY A 569 -17.73 -24.97 -3.43
CA GLY A 569 -19.03 -25.12 -4.04
C GLY A 569 -20.08 -24.25 -3.38
N VAL A 570 -21.32 -24.66 -3.55
CA VAL A 570 -22.50 -24.09 -2.91
C VAL A 570 -23.38 -25.20 -2.38
N TYR A 571 -24.20 -24.90 -1.39
CA TYR A 571 -25.15 -25.84 -0.83
C TYR A 571 -26.46 -25.14 -0.49
N ASP A 572 -27.54 -25.91 -0.48
CA ASP A 572 -28.85 -25.48 0.00
C ASP A 572 -28.87 -25.50 1.53
N SER A 573 -29.28 -24.39 2.17
CA SER A 573 -29.29 -24.26 3.63
C SER A 573 -30.27 -25.22 4.32
N THR A 574 -31.36 -25.60 3.66
CA THR A 574 -32.37 -26.52 4.21
C THR A 574 -31.88 -27.97 4.24
N ILE A 575 -31.10 -28.37 3.23
CA ILE A 575 -30.48 -29.70 3.14
C ILE A 575 -29.20 -29.76 3.97
N GLY A 576 -28.47 -28.65 4.02
CA GLY A 576 -27.23 -28.51 4.77
C GLY A 576 -25.97 -28.76 3.95
N ALA A 577 -24.82 -28.48 4.57
CA ALA A 577 -23.51 -28.53 3.91
C ALA A 577 -23.03 -29.96 3.57
N GLY A 578 -23.71 -31.00 4.07
CA GLY A 578 -23.38 -32.40 3.80
C GLY A 578 -23.69 -32.87 2.37
N THR A 579 -24.54 -32.14 1.65
CA THR A 579 -24.91 -32.44 0.25
C THR A 579 -24.65 -31.21 -0.64
N PRO A 580 -23.38 -30.81 -0.85
CA PRO A 580 -23.07 -29.64 -1.64
C PRO A 580 -23.03 -29.95 -3.14
N ILE A 581 -23.20 -28.91 -3.95
CA ILE A 581 -22.81 -28.92 -5.36
C ILE A 581 -21.42 -28.30 -5.49
N LEU A 582 -20.46 -29.11 -5.91
CA LEU A 582 -19.07 -28.69 -6.10
C LEU A 582 -18.92 -27.93 -7.41
N THR A 583 -18.45 -26.67 -7.33
CA THR A 583 -18.26 -25.80 -8.51
C THR A 583 -16.78 -25.59 -8.85
N ARG A 584 -15.87 -26.10 -8.00
CA ARG A 584 -14.42 -25.96 -8.16
C ARG A 584 -13.73 -27.31 -8.02
N LEU A 585 -13.88 -28.13 -9.05
CA LEU A 585 -13.31 -29.48 -9.12
C LEU A 585 -11.79 -29.44 -9.41
N THR A 586 -11.35 -28.54 -10.27
CA THR A 586 -9.96 -28.46 -10.71
C THR A 586 -9.12 -27.56 -9.80
N GLN A 587 -7.97 -28.07 -9.36
CA GLN A 587 -6.95 -27.25 -8.71
C GLN A 587 -6.00 -26.65 -9.76
N TRP A 588 -5.76 -25.34 -9.65
CA TRP A 588 -4.88 -24.62 -10.54
C TRP A 588 -3.68 -24.08 -9.76
N LYS A 589 -2.46 -24.33 -10.28
CA LYS A 589 -1.22 -23.73 -9.80
C LYS A 589 -0.69 -22.72 -10.82
N ILE A 590 -0.16 -21.61 -10.33
CA ILE A 590 0.45 -20.59 -11.19
C ILE A 590 1.86 -21.05 -11.54
N VAL A 591 2.15 -21.21 -12.83
CA VAL A 591 3.45 -21.64 -13.35
C VAL A 591 4.00 -20.61 -14.37
N PRO A 592 5.32 -20.52 -14.54
CA PRO A 592 5.90 -19.78 -15.66
C PRO A 592 5.39 -20.31 -17.01
N LYS A 593 5.13 -19.40 -17.94
CA LYS A 593 4.88 -19.78 -19.35
C LYS A 593 6.05 -20.60 -19.87
N ARG A 594 5.73 -21.62 -20.68
CA ARG A 594 6.78 -22.34 -21.43
C ARG A 594 7.45 -21.33 -22.37
N ALA A 595 8.77 -21.36 -22.45
CA ALA A 595 9.44 -20.70 -23.56
C ALA A 595 8.84 -21.29 -24.83
N VAL A 596 8.34 -20.44 -25.71
CA VAL A 596 7.96 -20.90 -27.05
C VAL A 596 9.27 -21.37 -27.67
N ASP A 597 9.37 -22.66 -28.01
CA ASP A 597 10.43 -23.18 -28.88
C ASP A 597 10.22 -22.53 -30.26
N LEU A 598 10.57 -21.26 -30.39
CA LEU A 598 10.98 -20.72 -31.66
C LEU A 598 12.24 -21.50 -31.98
N ALA A 599 12.10 -22.51 -32.85
CA ALA A 599 13.18 -23.34 -33.36
C ALA A 599 14.22 -22.47 -34.08
N VAL A 600 15.02 -21.73 -33.32
CA VAL A 600 16.29 -21.15 -33.71
C VAL A 600 17.27 -21.64 -32.65
N ASP A 601 17.86 -22.78 -32.98
CA ASP A 601 18.81 -23.53 -32.17
C ASP A 601 20.10 -22.71 -32.00
N VAL A 602 20.13 -21.77 -31.05
CA VAL A 602 21.38 -21.10 -30.65
C VAL A 602 22.03 -21.95 -29.57
N LYS A 603 22.78 -22.96 -30.00
CA LYS A 603 23.68 -23.73 -29.14
C LYS A 603 24.67 -22.79 -28.45
N GLY A 604 24.57 -22.64 -27.12
CA GLY A 604 25.60 -21.92 -26.36
C GLY A 604 25.28 -21.63 -24.89
N ALA A 605 25.78 -22.52 -24.02
CA ALA A 605 26.11 -22.38 -22.59
C ALA A 605 24.99 -22.60 -21.52
N PRO A 606 25.25 -23.47 -20.52
CA PRO A 606 24.35 -23.70 -19.40
C PRO A 606 24.61 -22.68 -18.28
N ALA A 607 23.64 -21.81 -18.00
CA ALA A 607 23.58 -21.11 -16.73
C ALA A 607 22.10 -20.81 -16.39
N PRO A 608 21.60 -21.24 -15.21
CA PRO A 608 20.24 -20.91 -14.80
C PRO A 608 20.14 -19.42 -14.48
N SER A 609 19.14 -18.76 -15.07
CA SER A 609 18.82 -17.35 -14.87
C SER A 609 18.31 -17.11 -13.45
N ARG A 610 19.21 -16.76 -12.53
CA ARG A 610 18.83 -16.05 -11.30
C ARG A 610 18.65 -14.58 -11.65
N SER A 611 17.44 -14.08 -11.46
CA SER A 611 17.11 -12.67 -11.67
C SER A 611 17.85 -11.79 -10.64
N SER A 612 18.77 -10.98 -11.13
CA SER A 612 19.12 -9.70 -10.51
C SER A 612 18.89 -8.63 -11.56
N VAL A 613 17.64 -8.23 -11.75
CA VAL A 613 17.33 -7.06 -12.59
C VAL A 613 17.80 -5.84 -11.83
N ASN A 614 19.01 -5.39 -12.17
CA ASN A 614 19.50 -4.06 -11.86
C ASN A 614 18.66 -3.05 -12.68
N ASN A 615 17.82 -2.28 -12.00
CA ASN A 615 17.31 -1.02 -12.52
C ASN A 615 18.38 0.06 -12.35
N CYS A 616 19.19 0.29 -13.37
CA CYS A 616 19.84 1.58 -13.54
C CYS A 616 19.01 2.41 -14.52
N THR A 617 18.49 3.52 -14.01
CA THR A 617 18.06 4.69 -14.78
C THR A 617 19.13 5.08 -15.80
N GLY A 618 18.72 5.30 -17.06
CA GLY A 618 19.61 5.74 -18.13
C GLY A 618 20.33 7.04 -17.78
N SER A 619 21.65 7.02 -17.88
CA SER A 619 22.49 8.22 -17.87
C SER A 619 22.52 8.82 -19.28
N GLU A 620 22.60 10.15 -19.38
CA GLU A 620 22.66 10.98 -20.60
C GLU A 620 23.92 10.77 -21.47
N SER A 621 24.42 9.54 -21.55
CA SER A 621 25.60 9.15 -22.33
C SER A 621 25.37 7.91 -23.20
N ASP A 622 24.11 7.48 -23.34
CA ASP A 622 23.76 6.40 -24.26
C ASP A 622 23.80 6.94 -25.71
N PRO A 623 24.61 6.34 -26.60
CA PRO A 623 24.68 6.75 -27.99
C PRO A 623 23.38 6.38 -28.73
N PRO A 624 23.04 7.10 -29.83
CA PRO A 624 21.78 6.90 -30.54
C PRO A 624 21.61 5.45 -31.03
N GLU A 625 20.38 4.94 -30.90
CA GLU A 625 19.98 3.65 -31.44
C GLU A 625 20.22 3.59 -32.96
N LEU A 626 20.97 2.59 -33.41
CA LEU A 626 21.20 2.32 -34.83
C LEU A 626 19.99 1.54 -35.37
N ASP A 627 19.24 2.17 -36.27
CA ASP A 627 18.14 1.53 -37.00
C ASP A 627 18.70 0.61 -38.09
N LEU A 628 18.65 -0.70 -37.84
CA LEU A 628 19.14 -1.74 -38.74
C LEU A 628 18.19 -2.05 -39.90
N SER A 629 17.02 -1.38 -39.99
CA SER A 629 16.10 -1.53 -41.11
C SER A 629 16.57 -0.80 -42.39
N LYS A 630 17.64 0.00 -42.31
CA LYS A 630 18.22 0.74 -43.44
C LYS A 630 19.68 0.32 -43.71
N PRO A 631 20.17 0.40 -44.97
CA PRO A 631 21.56 0.09 -45.27
C PRO A 631 22.50 1.09 -44.58
N LEU A 632 23.35 0.59 -43.68
CA LEU A 632 24.31 1.40 -42.93
C LEU A 632 25.25 2.17 -43.86
N SER A 633 25.47 3.45 -43.55
CA SER A 633 26.42 4.32 -44.26
C SER A 633 27.86 3.81 -44.08
N ARG A 634 28.78 4.27 -44.95
CA ARG A 634 30.22 3.94 -44.86
C ARG A 634 30.82 4.27 -43.49
N ARG A 635 30.35 5.34 -42.85
CA ARG A 635 30.81 5.77 -41.52
C ARG A 635 30.31 4.82 -40.43
N GLU A 636 29.03 4.46 -40.45
CA GLU A 636 28.42 3.52 -39.49
C GLU A 636 29.00 2.11 -39.63
N LYS A 637 29.26 1.65 -40.87
CA LYS A 637 29.96 0.38 -41.11
C LYS A 637 31.37 0.38 -40.50
N ARG A 638 32.11 1.50 -40.60
CA ARG A 638 33.47 1.62 -40.04
C ARG A 638 33.45 1.66 -38.51
N GLU A 639 32.48 2.34 -37.90
CA GLU A 639 32.28 2.33 -36.44
C GLU A 639 31.85 0.97 -35.90
N LEU A 640 30.94 0.27 -36.60
CA LEU A 640 30.53 -1.08 -36.25
C LEU A 640 31.72 -2.06 -36.34
N THR A 641 32.52 -1.96 -37.39
CA THR A 641 33.73 -2.79 -37.56
C THR A 641 34.77 -2.53 -36.47
N ASN A 642 34.94 -1.26 -36.06
CA ASN A 642 35.83 -0.90 -34.95
C ASN A 642 35.30 -1.38 -33.59
N ARG A 643 33.97 -1.42 -33.38
CA ARG A 643 33.34 -1.99 -32.17
C ARG A 643 33.51 -3.51 -32.10
N LEU A 644 33.34 -4.22 -33.22
CA LEU A 644 33.51 -5.68 -33.29
C LEU A 644 34.96 -6.11 -33.08
N ARG A 645 35.94 -5.27 -33.45
CA ARG A 645 37.38 -5.53 -33.26
C ARG A 645 37.88 -5.24 -31.84
N LYS A 646 37.10 -4.59 -30.98
CA LYS A 646 37.49 -4.30 -29.58
C LYS A 646 37.30 -5.56 -28.73
N GLN A 647 38.39 -6.27 -28.42
CA GLN A 647 38.36 -7.34 -27.43
C GLN A 647 37.90 -6.77 -26.08
N LYS A 648 36.80 -7.32 -25.53
CA LYS A 648 36.35 -7.03 -24.17
C LYS A 648 37.43 -7.51 -23.19
N PRO A 649 37.97 -6.65 -22.31
CA PRO A 649 38.81 -7.12 -21.22
C PRO A 649 37.95 -7.98 -20.29
N ALA A 650 38.40 -9.21 -20.05
CA ALA A 650 37.77 -10.12 -19.11
C ALA A 650 37.95 -9.58 -17.69
N ILE A 651 36.96 -8.85 -17.18
CA ILE A 651 36.86 -8.56 -15.74
C ILE A 651 36.29 -9.81 -15.07
N ARG A 652 37.10 -10.87 -14.99
CA ARG A 652 37.01 -11.85 -13.90
C ARG A 652 37.90 -11.30 -12.79
N ARG A 653 37.39 -11.17 -11.56
CA ARG A 653 38.27 -11.11 -10.39
C ARG A 653 39.16 -12.35 -10.45
N LYS A 654 40.49 -12.16 -10.60
CA LYS A 654 41.44 -13.26 -10.47
C LYS A 654 41.23 -13.88 -9.08
N PHE A 655 40.88 -15.16 -9.03
CA PHE A 655 41.02 -15.95 -7.82
C PHE A 655 42.52 -16.00 -7.53
N ILE A 656 42.94 -15.31 -6.48
CA ILE A 656 44.34 -15.28 -6.06
C ILE A 656 44.61 -16.64 -5.42
N HIS A 657 45.31 -17.53 -6.12
CA HIS A 657 46.00 -18.62 -5.45
C HIS A 657 46.95 -17.97 -4.45
N GLY A 658 46.80 -18.31 -3.17
CA GLY A 658 47.58 -17.72 -2.09
C GLY A 658 49.08 -17.63 -2.43
N THR A 659 49.73 -16.59 -1.90
CA THR A 659 51.17 -16.34 -2.12
C THR A 659 52.00 -17.55 -1.67
N ASP A 660 53.25 -17.69 -2.15
CA ASP A 660 54.12 -18.80 -1.75
C ASP A 660 54.31 -18.88 -0.22
N GLU A 661 54.25 -17.74 0.47
CA GLU A 661 54.24 -17.62 1.93
C GLU A 661 53.00 -18.26 2.60
N GLN A 662 51.86 -18.33 1.92
CA GLN A 662 50.62 -18.92 2.43
C GLN A 662 50.57 -20.45 2.28
N ASN A 663 51.39 -21.05 1.43
CA ASN A 663 51.37 -22.51 1.22
C ASN A 663 51.74 -23.30 2.49
N ALA A 664 52.69 -22.79 3.28
CA ALA A 664 53.06 -23.40 4.56
C ALA A 664 51.91 -23.33 5.59
N ALA A 665 51.21 -22.20 5.66
CA ALA A 665 50.07 -22.03 6.57
C ALA A 665 48.87 -22.89 6.14
N ILE A 666 48.64 -23.05 4.84
CA ILE A 666 47.58 -23.93 4.31
C ILE A 666 47.88 -25.40 4.60
N ALA A 667 49.12 -25.86 4.39
CA ALA A 667 49.53 -27.22 4.74
C ALA A 667 49.35 -27.47 6.24
N LYS A 668 49.80 -26.51 7.08
CA LYS A 668 49.61 -26.56 8.53
C LYS A 668 48.14 -26.66 8.94
N THR A 669 47.24 -25.90 8.31
CA THR A 669 45.79 -25.99 8.57
C THR A 669 45.20 -27.34 8.19
N ILE A 670 45.61 -27.91 7.06
CA ILE A 670 45.14 -29.23 6.61
C ILE A 670 45.61 -30.30 7.61
N ASP A 671 46.88 -30.25 8.01
CA ASP A 671 47.47 -31.19 8.97
C ASP A 671 46.84 -31.06 10.36
N GLU A 672 46.62 -29.83 10.87
CA GLU A 672 45.99 -29.62 12.17
C GLU A 672 44.52 -30.12 12.19
N ILE A 673 43.76 -29.92 11.11
CA ILE A 673 42.40 -30.45 11.00
C ILE A 673 42.42 -31.99 10.93
N HIS A 674 43.35 -32.57 10.17
CA HIS A 674 43.50 -34.02 10.10
C HIS A 674 43.87 -34.61 11.46
N LEU A 675 44.83 -34.01 12.19
CA LEU A 675 45.23 -34.44 13.54
C LEU A 675 44.09 -34.28 14.56
N THR A 676 43.28 -33.23 14.45
CA THR A 676 42.22 -32.91 15.44
C THR A 676 40.92 -33.69 15.21
N THR A 677 40.62 -34.06 13.96
CA THR A 677 39.31 -34.59 13.54
C THR A 677 39.36 -35.89 12.75
N GLY A 678 40.52 -36.28 12.23
CA GLY A 678 40.73 -37.42 11.33
C GLY A 678 40.33 -37.15 9.87
N ILE A 679 39.84 -35.94 9.55
CA ILE A 679 39.35 -35.59 8.21
C ILE A 679 40.42 -34.79 7.48
N THR A 680 40.79 -35.23 6.28
CA THR A 680 41.62 -34.44 5.37
C THR A 680 40.74 -33.49 4.57
N ILE A 681 41.00 -32.19 4.68
CA ILE A 681 40.20 -31.14 4.02
C ILE A 681 40.89 -30.61 2.76
N SER A 682 40.11 -30.01 1.86
CA SER A 682 40.64 -29.41 0.65
C SER A 682 41.38 -28.10 0.92
N ARG A 683 42.27 -27.71 0.00
CA ARG A 683 42.98 -26.41 0.05
C ARG A 683 42.02 -25.22 0.15
N GLY A 684 40.86 -25.30 -0.51
CA GLY A 684 39.84 -24.25 -0.47
C GLY A 684 39.16 -24.12 0.90
N GLU A 685 38.94 -25.24 1.58
CA GLU A 685 38.39 -25.26 2.95
C GLU A 685 39.42 -24.75 3.96
N ALA A 686 40.70 -25.11 3.80
CA ALA A 686 41.77 -24.57 4.61
C ALA A 686 41.88 -23.04 4.47
N LEU A 687 41.81 -22.52 3.24
CA LEU A 687 41.76 -21.08 2.99
C LEU A 687 40.52 -20.41 3.60
N HIS A 688 39.36 -21.07 3.55
CA HIS A 688 38.13 -20.57 4.19
C HIS A 688 38.31 -20.44 5.70
N LEU A 689 38.90 -21.46 6.36
CA LEU A 689 39.20 -21.43 7.80
C LEU A 689 40.21 -20.34 8.14
N MET A 690 41.29 -20.22 7.38
CA MET A 690 42.33 -19.19 7.57
C MET A 690 41.80 -17.76 7.40
N ALA A 691 40.77 -17.58 6.56
CA ALA A 691 40.06 -16.32 6.38
C ALA A 691 39.03 -16.01 7.50
N GLY A 692 39.02 -16.79 8.58
CA GLY A 692 38.10 -16.63 9.72
C GLY A 692 36.76 -17.32 9.53
N GLY A 693 36.60 -18.14 8.49
CA GLY A 693 35.46 -19.01 8.28
C GLY A 693 35.31 -20.07 9.38
N LYS A 694 34.08 -20.54 9.59
CA LYS A 694 33.73 -21.55 10.61
C LYS A 694 33.12 -22.75 9.92
N SER A 695 33.68 -23.93 10.15
CA SER A 695 33.20 -25.19 9.57
C SER A 695 33.15 -26.29 10.62
N CYS A 696 32.28 -27.28 10.40
CA CYS A 696 32.12 -28.42 11.29
C CYS A 696 32.77 -29.64 10.65
N PHE A 697 33.73 -30.25 11.34
CA PHE A 697 34.39 -31.47 10.92
C PHE A 697 34.27 -32.50 12.04
N ASN A 698 33.70 -33.67 11.72
CA ASN A 698 33.44 -34.75 12.67
C ASN A 698 32.75 -34.28 13.99
N GLY A 699 31.73 -33.42 13.86
CA GLY A 699 30.96 -32.88 14.99
C GLY A 699 31.63 -31.74 15.76
N LYS A 700 32.90 -31.39 15.46
CA LYS A 700 33.62 -30.27 16.08
C LYS A 700 33.59 -29.04 15.18
N TRP A 701 33.14 -27.92 15.72
CA TRP A 701 33.17 -26.63 15.03
C TRP A 701 34.54 -25.97 15.22
N LEU A 702 35.19 -25.66 14.11
CA LEU A 702 36.56 -25.19 14.06
C LEU A 702 36.67 -23.90 13.23
N ARG A 703 37.63 -23.05 13.59
CA ARG A 703 38.02 -21.84 12.84
C ARG A 703 39.54 -21.75 12.79
N GLY A 704 40.10 -21.17 11.72
CA GLY A 704 41.54 -20.99 11.54
C GLY A 704 42.00 -19.55 11.72
N THR A 705 43.30 -19.36 11.97
CA THR A 705 43.98 -18.06 11.84
C THR A 705 44.71 -17.96 10.51
N ALA A 706 45.11 -16.75 10.13
CA ALA A 706 45.91 -16.52 8.93
C ALA A 706 47.29 -17.24 8.95
N LYS A 707 47.77 -17.66 10.15
CA LYS A 707 49.01 -18.43 10.34
C LYS A 707 48.80 -19.95 10.33
N GLY A 708 47.55 -20.39 10.16
CA GLY A 708 47.17 -21.78 9.99
C GLY A 708 46.84 -22.56 11.27
N GLU A 709 46.72 -21.88 12.41
CA GLU A 709 46.35 -22.48 13.70
C GLU A 709 44.83 -22.66 13.83
N ILE A 710 44.38 -23.78 14.37
CA ILE A 710 42.97 -24.16 14.52
C ILE A 710 42.47 -24.00 15.96
N PHE A 711 41.28 -23.41 16.11
CA PHE A 711 40.60 -23.22 17.38
C PHE A 711 39.17 -23.75 17.34
N THR A 712 38.69 -24.26 18.46
CA THR A 712 37.27 -24.59 18.64
C THR A 712 36.41 -23.33 18.57
N SER A 713 35.30 -23.41 17.86
CA SER A 713 34.33 -22.32 17.70
C SER A 713 32.93 -22.81 18.06
N ALA A 714 32.07 -21.89 18.49
CA ALA A 714 30.63 -22.18 18.56
C ALA A 714 30.05 -22.46 17.15
N PRO A 715 28.95 -23.25 17.06
CA PRO A 715 28.26 -23.54 15.80
C PRO A 715 27.90 -22.29 15.00
N SER A 716 27.94 -22.39 13.67
CA SER A 716 27.53 -21.28 12.81
C SER A 716 26.05 -20.92 13.02
N TYR A 717 25.71 -19.65 12.78
CA TYR A 717 24.34 -19.14 12.90
C TYR A 717 23.33 -19.97 12.08
N GLN A 718 23.73 -20.40 10.87
CA GLN A 718 22.91 -21.24 10.01
C GLN A 718 22.68 -22.65 10.58
N ALA A 719 23.67 -23.24 11.27
CA ALA A 719 23.52 -24.53 11.92
C ALA A 719 22.62 -24.44 13.16
N LYS A 720 22.73 -23.36 13.96
CA LYS A 720 21.80 -23.08 15.07
C LYS A 720 20.37 -22.87 14.56
N ALA A 721 20.21 -22.12 13.48
CA ALA A 721 18.91 -21.90 12.84
C ALA A 721 18.28 -23.22 12.35
N ARG A 722 19.07 -24.14 11.79
CA ARG A 722 18.57 -25.45 11.34
C ARG A 722 18.14 -26.35 12.50
N ILE A 723 18.84 -26.30 13.63
CA ILE A 723 18.43 -27.02 14.85
C ILE A 723 17.11 -26.47 15.39
N ILE A 724 16.95 -25.14 15.39
CA ILE A 724 15.70 -24.49 15.82
C ILE A 724 14.54 -24.85 14.88
N LEU A 725 14.75 -24.76 13.56
CA LEU A 725 13.74 -25.13 12.56
C LEU A 725 13.33 -26.61 12.67
N ASN A 726 14.29 -27.50 12.91
CA ASN A 726 13.99 -28.92 13.13
C ASN A 726 13.22 -29.16 14.44
N ARG A 727 13.52 -28.40 15.51
CA ARG A 727 12.75 -28.42 16.76
C ARG A 727 11.32 -27.94 16.56
N VAL A 728 11.14 -26.84 15.84
CA VAL A 728 9.82 -26.29 15.51
C VAL A 728 9.02 -27.27 14.65
N ALA A 729 9.65 -27.90 13.66
CA ALA A 729 9.01 -28.91 12.83
C ALA A 729 8.60 -30.17 13.63
N ALA A 730 9.48 -30.66 14.51
CA ALA A 730 9.18 -31.82 15.37
C ALA A 730 8.07 -31.54 16.38
N LEU A 731 8.00 -30.32 16.92
CA LEU A 731 6.93 -29.90 17.82
C LEU A 731 5.59 -29.76 17.06
N ALA A 732 5.62 -29.26 15.83
CA ALA A 732 4.44 -29.21 14.97
C ALA A 732 3.90 -30.61 14.60
N GLU A 733 4.78 -31.60 14.37
CA GLU A 733 4.35 -32.99 14.13
C GLU A 733 3.78 -33.68 15.38
N LEU A 734 4.32 -33.40 16.57
CA LEU A 734 3.79 -33.96 17.82
C LEU A 734 2.40 -33.40 18.18
N ALA A 735 2.11 -32.15 17.82
CA ALA A 735 0.80 -31.54 17.98
C ALA A 735 -0.29 -32.15 17.08
N THR A 736 0.09 -32.82 15.99
CA THR A 736 -0.86 -33.52 15.09
C THR A 736 -1.22 -34.95 15.50
N LYS A 737 -0.60 -35.48 16.57
CA LYS A 737 -0.82 -36.85 17.07
C LYS A 737 -1.61 -36.91 18.39
N ILE A 738 -2.17 -35.79 18.83
CA ILE A 738 -3.16 -35.68 19.92
C ILE A 738 -4.45 -35.18 19.28
#